data_AF-A0A1I2IFU6-F1
#
_entry.id   AF-A0A1I2IFU6-F1
#
_cell.length_a   1.000
_cell.length_b   1.000
_cell.length_c   1.000
_cell.angle_alpha   90.00
_cell.angle_beta   90.00
_cell.angle_gamma   90.00
#
_symmetry.space_group_name_H-M   'P 1'
#
loop_
_entity.id
_entity.type
_entity.pdbx_description
1 polymer ?
#
loop_
_entity_poly.entity_id
_entity_poly.type
_entity_poly.pdbx_seq_one_letter_code
_entity_poly.pdbx_strand_id
1 'polypeptide(L)'
;MNTKKLLLTFAILIIALISGCAEDNFIETEGVCPVVISTIPLNGALGVPLRQIISATFNEEMNPTTINAATFIVTEANGTVVTGAVTYSGTTATFTPSSFLKPNTTYIGRIKTGAKDVMGNALQTDYVWTFSTGMLIVPTVITTDPANNATNVPLNKTITATFSMPMDPLTLNNFTFIVNQGTNSVAGTITYAGSMVSFTPTAPLTSNTIYTVTITNGAKNLDGTPLASNYVWKFTTEAPPTVTATDPTNNATGVSLNKIVTATFSVPMDPLTLNSTTFIVKHGTFTVPGVITYAGSTVSFTATNGYVANNEYTVTITTGAKSVSGLPLASNYVWKFTTAVAPTVIATDPLNNATGINLNKTVTATFSTVMDPLTITGTTFTLKQGTTVIAGVVSYTGSTASFKPTNALLEGKIYTATITTGAKSAAGVPLANDYVWNFTTLVSNAPAPTTGLFFGVFGGNAGITNQGLNTRINNGGIGTTAASTLITGFTDKLASPDEVYTVTPLNNGLVFGGIYTDAPPPGNALKAQKALEGLNEARALWNSISPAAKPGGSDQGSGELGGLTLAAGVYKSASGTYKITNGDLTLSGSATDVWIFQAEASLTVGSPAATRNVKLIGGALAKNVYWYVGSAAVINYAGGGIMTGNIIAEDGVTLSSPGSSTTLPGQETVLNGRAISLIASVTMVNTIINVPAN
;
A
#
# COMPACT_ATOMS: atom_id res chain seq x y z
N MET A 1 81.74 71.50 109.90
CA MET A 1 81.54 72.96 109.85
C MET A 1 80.05 73.21 110.04
N ASN A 2 79.60 73.49 111.27
CA ASN A 2 79.13 74.82 111.71
C ASN A 2 78.00 75.35 110.80
N THR A 3 76.72 75.46 111.18
CA THR A 3 76.10 76.05 112.40
C THR A 3 74.59 75.74 112.32
N LYS A 4 73.99 74.88 113.16
CA LYS A 4 73.41 75.28 114.46
C LYS A 4 73.04 76.77 114.50
N LYS A 5 71.80 77.15 114.11
CA LYS A 5 71.01 78.27 114.71
C LYS A 5 69.83 78.81 113.86
N LEU A 6 69.49 78.26 112.70
CA LEU A 6 68.23 78.61 112.02
C LEU A 6 67.12 77.59 112.35
N LEU A 7 67.01 77.26 113.64
CA LEU A 7 66.12 76.24 114.19
C LEU A 7 65.40 76.75 115.46
N LEU A 8 65.41 78.06 115.74
CA LEU A 8 64.86 78.59 117.00
C LEU A 8 63.62 79.48 116.87
N THR A 9 63.17 79.84 115.67
CA THR A 9 62.00 80.72 115.50
C THR A 9 60.85 80.14 114.67
N PHE A 10 61.02 78.95 114.07
CA PHE A 10 59.91 78.20 113.45
C PHE A 10 59.47 76.96 114.25
N ALA A 11 60.15 76.69 115.37
CA ALA A 11 59.89 75.53 116.24
C ALA A 11 58.75 75.74 117.27
N ILE A 12 58.06 76.89 117.25
CA ILE A 12 56.98 77.23 118.21
C ILE A 12 55.58 77.19 117.54
N LEU A 13 55.49 76.95 116.23
CA LEU A 13 54.21 76.68 115.54
C LEU A 13 53.96 75.16 115.32
N ILE A 14 54.61 74.31 116.14
CA ILE A 14 54.58 72.84 116.08
C ILE A 14 53.95 72.21 117.35
N ILE A 15 53.39 72.99 118.28
CA ILE A 15 52.84 72.44 119.56
C ILE A 15 51.44 72.98 119.88
N ALA A 16 50.58 73.09 118.87
CA ALA A 16 49.15 73.31 119.10
C ALA A 16 48.33 72.77 117.94
N LEU A 17 48.21 71.44 117.84
CA LEU A 17 47.06 70.66 117.35
C LEU A 17 47.51 69.23 117.03
N ILE A 18 47.80 68.48 118.09
CA ILE A 18 47.72 67.02 118.09
C ILE A 18 46.55 66.69 119.02
N SER A 19 45.39 66.36 118.46
CA SER A 19 44.30 65.60 119.12
C SER A 19 43.20 65.33 118.11
N GLY A 20 43.34 64.22 117.40
CA GLY A 20 42.38 63.78 116.38
C GLY A 20 42.88 62.53 115.66
N CYS A 21 43.32 61.52 116.41
CA CYS A 21 43.51 60.19 115.86
C CYS A 21 42.12 59.59 115.62
N ALA A 22 41.70 59.52 114.37
CA ALA A 22 41.02 58.32 113.88
C ALA A 22 42.09 57.54 113.11
N GLU A 23 42.30 56.27 113.47
CA GLU A 23 42.97 55.34 112.57
C GLU A 23 42.12 55.27 111.30
N ASP A 24 42.55 55.96 110.24
CA ASP A 24 42.02 55.69 108.91
C ASP A 24 42.69 54.40 108.44
N ASN A 25 42.00 53.29 108.67
CA ASN A 25 42.25 52.04 107.96
C ASN A 25 41.86 52.25 106.49
N PHE A 26 42.61 53.09 105.78
CA PHE A 26 42.59 53.14 104.33
C PHE A 26 43.25 51.85 103.85
N ILE A 27 42.43 50.81 103.69
CA ILE A 27 42.77 49.69 102.83
C ILE A 27 42.71 50.27 101.42
N GLU A 28 43.87 50.53 100.82
CA GLU A 28 43.97 50.75 99.39
C GLU A 28 43.51 49.45 98.72
N THR A 29 42.23 49.35 98.40
CA THR A 29 41.79 48.37 97.40
C THR A 29 42.44 48.82 96.11
N GLU A 30 43.51 48.15 95.69
CA GLU A 30 44.03 48.23 94.32
C GLU A 30 42.87 47.93 93.37
N GLY A 31 42.18 48.97 92.92
CA GLY A 31 41.19 48.90 91.86
C GLY A 31 41.95 48.64 90.57
N VAL A 32 41.73 47.48 89.96
CA VAL A 32 42.27 47.20 88.64
C VAL A 32 41.66 48.22 87.68
N CYS A 33 42.48 48.88 86.87
CA CYS A 33 41.96 49.79 85.86
C CYS A 33 41.27 48.97 84.76
N PRO A 34 40.13 49.46 84.21
CA PRO A 34 39.44 48.73 83.15
C PRO A 34 40.32 48.61 81.90
N VAL A 35 40.38 47.39 81.36
CA VAL A 35 41.09 47.03 80.12
C VAL A 35 40.17 46.25 79.18
N VAL A 36 40.32 46.47 77.87
CA VAL A 36 39.62 45.67 76.85
C VAL A 36 40.35 44.33 76.70
N ILE A 37 39.65 43.23 76.97
CA ILE A 37 40.20 41.86 76.89
C ILE A 37 40.02 41.23 75.50
N SER A 38 38.97 41.61 74.77
CA SER A 38 38.69 41.08 73.43
C SER A 38 37.78 42.00 72.64
N THR A 39 37.91 41.96 71.31
CA THR A 39 37.02 42.66 70.39
C THR A 39 36.47 41.71 69.34
N ILE A 40 35.26 42.00 68.87
CA ILE A 40 34.69 41.39 67.65
C ILE A 40 34.35 42.53 66.69
N PRO A 41 34.95 42.59 65.50
CA PRO A 41 36.05 41.75 65.02
C PRO A 41 37.32 41.87 65.85
N LEU A 42 38.17 40.85 65.80
CA LEU A 42 39.51 40.89 66.40
C LEU A 42 40.36 41.97 65.72
N ASN A 43 41.36 42.49 66.42
CA ASN A 43 42.30 43.46 65.84
C ASN A 43 43.02 42.88 64.61
N GLY A 44 42.99 43.61 63.51
CA GLY A 44 43.52 43.18 62.21
C GLY A 44 42.65 42.18 61.44
N ALA A 45 41.41 41.91 61.88
CA ALA A 45 40.53 40.96 61.18
C ALA A 45 40.26 41.41 59.73
N LEU A 46 40.36 40.47 58.79
CA LEU A 46 40.07 40.67 57.37
C LEU A 46 38.79 39.91 56.98
N GLY A 47 38.12 40.34 55.90
CA GLY A 47 36.95 39.64 55.39
C GLY A 47 35.71 39.76 56.29
N VAL A 48 35.66 40.81 57.11
CA VAL A 48 34.54 41.02 58.04
C VAL A 48 33.23 41.22 57.27
N PRO A 49 32.12 40.55 57.65
CA PRO A 49 30.81 40.73 57.01
C PRO A 49 30.32 42.17 57.08
N LEU A 50 29.57 42.61 56.06
CA LEU A 50 29.11 44.02 55.98
C LEU A 50 28.08 44.36 57.07
N ARG A 51 27.42 43.36 57.64
CA ARG A 51 26.46 43.47 58.76
C ARG A 51 27.10 43.26 60.14
N GLN A 52 28.42 43.25 60.24
CA GLN A 52 29.10 42.94 61.49
C GLN A 52 28.69 43.89 62.62
N ILE A 53 28.20 43.29 63.71
CA ILE A 53 28.06 43.97 65.00
C ILE A 53 29.44 44.05 65.65
N ILE A 54 29.84 45.24 66.09
CA ILE A 54 31.17 45.51 66.61
C ILE A 54 31.09 45.52 68.13
N SER A 55 31.96 44.79 68.83
CA SER A 55 31.93 44.73 70.29
C SER A 55 33.32 44.75 70.92
N ALA A 56 33.36 45.17 72.18
CA ALA A 56 34.53 45.15 73.05
C ALA A 56 34.13 44.63 74.42
N THR A 57 34.82 43.62 74.91
CA THR A 57 34.62 43.04 76.24
C THR A 57 35.73 43.53 77.16
N PHE A 58 35.36 43.91 78.39
CA PHE A 58 36.26 44.42 79.42
C PHE A 58 36.60 43.33 80.45
N ASN A 59 37.69 43.48 81.18
CA ASN A 59 38.08 42.60 82.29
C ASN A 59 37.10 42.67 83.47
N GLU A 60 36.30 43.73 83.54
CA GLU A 60 35.39 44.01 84.64
C GLU A 60 34.14 44.76 84.18
N GLU A 61 33.22 45.01 85.12
CA GLU A 61 31.99 45.75 84.87
C GLU A 61 32.26 47.26 84.76
N MET A 62 31.77 47.86 83.67
CA MET A 62 31.91 49.27 83.35
C MET A 62 30.69 50.04 83.82
N ASN A 63 30.85 51.33 84.13
CA ASN A 63 29.71 52.22 84.34
C ASN A 63 28.97 52.45 83.01
N PRO A 64 27.72 51.96 82.85
CA PRO A 64 27.01 52.00 81.58
C PRO A 64 26.78 53.42 81.05
N THR A 65 26.72 54.43 81.92
CA THR A 65 26.52 55.84 81.51
C THR A 65 27.74 56.41 80.79
N THR A 66 28.92 55.84 81.05
CA THR A 66 30.19 56.27 80.45
C THR A 66 30.55 55.48 79.18
N ILE A 67 29.79 54.42 78.85
CA ILE A 67 29.90 53.66 77.60
C ILE A 67 28.80 54.14 76.64
N ASN A 68 29.13 55.12 75.80
CA ASN A 68 28.18 55.75 74.90
C ASN A 68 28.85 56.16 73.58
N ALA A 69 28.13 56.85 72.69
CA ALA A 69 28.65 57.24 71.37
C ALA A 69 29.86 58.19 71.41
N ALA A 70 30.14 58.85 72.55
CA ALA A 70 31.33 59.67 72.72
C ALA A 70 32.58 58.85 73.09
N THR A 71 32.39 57.68 73.70
CA THR A 71 33.48 56.83 74.23
C THR A 71 33.69 55.55 73.44
N PHE A 72 32.68 54.99 72.77
CA PHE A 72 32.83 53.91 71.79
C PHE A 72 32.56 54.46 70.38
N ILE A 73 33.64 54.67 69.63
CA ILE A 73 33.60 55.26 68.29
C ILE A 73 34.13 54.25 67.28
N VAL A 74 33.46 54.16 66.14
CA VAL A 74 33.94 53.43 64.96
C VAL A 74 34.10 54.43 63.82
N THR A 75 35.27 54.46 63.19
CA THR A 75 35.54 55.31 62.01
C THR A 75 36.05 54.48 60.84
N GLU A 76 35.86 54.98 59.62
CA GLU A 76 36.67 54.55 58.46
C GLU A 76 38.13 54.99 58.65
N ALA A 77 39.05 54.35 57.93
CA ALA A 77 40.47 54.72 57.95
C ALA A 77 40.74 56.17 57.47
N ASN A 78 39.82 56.76 56.70
CA ASN A 78 39.86 58.16 56.26
C ASN A 78 39.36 59.17 57.35
N GLY A 79 38.95 58.68 58.52
CA GLY A 79 38.45 59.50 59.63
C GLY A 79 36.94 59.73 59.65
N THR A 80 36.19 59.25 58.65
CA THR A 80 34.71 59.36 58.62
C THR A 80 34.09 58.52 59.75
N VAL A 81 33.23 59.12 60.57
CA VAL A 81 32.54 58.42 61.67
C VAL A 81 31.42 57.54 61.11
N VAL A 82 31.38 56.28 61.54
CA VAL A 82 30.27 55.35 61.28
C VAL A 82 29.16 55.65 62.28
N THR A 83 27.94 55.89 61.81
CA THR A 83 26.77 56.07 62.68
C THR A 83 26.25 54.73 63.18
N GLY A 84 25.98 54.62 64.47
CA GLY A 84 25.46 53.39 65.08
C GLY A 84 24.99 53.59 66.51
N ALA A 85 24.32 52.58 67.05
CA ALA A 85 23.86 52.56 68.42
C ALA A 85 24.89 51.84 69.31
N VAL A 86 25.23 52.45 70.45
CA VAL A 86 26.06 51.84 71.49
C VAL A 86 25.15 51.29 72.57
N THR A 87 25.35 50.03 72.93
CA THR A 87 24.68 49.35 74.04
C THR A 87 25.74 48.69 74.93
N TYR A 88 25.42 48.47 76.19
CA TYR A 88 26.31 47.82 77.15
C TYR A 88 25.53 46.79 77.96
N SER A 89 26.06 45.58 78.10
CA SER A 89 25.46 44.51 78.90
C SER A 89 26.52 43.57 79.45
N GLY A 90 26.42 43.24 80.75
CA GLY A 90 27.44 42.48 81.47
C GLY A 90 28.77 43.23 81.42
N THR A 91 29.80 42.63 80.82
CA THR A 91 31.11 43.26 80.60
C THR A 91 31.36 43.64 79.14
N THR A 92 30.33 43.66 78.28
CA THR A 92 30.51 43.86 76.83
C THR A 92 29.79 45.11 76.33
N ALA A 93 30.57 46.02 75.72
CA ALA A 93 30.04 47.12 74.91
C ALA A 93 29.82 46.65 73.47
N THR A 94 28.68 47.02 72.90
CA THR A 94 28.27 46.64 71.54
C THR A 94 27.87 47.88 70.74
N PHE A 95 28.55 48.09 69.62
CA PHE A 95 28.23 49.07 68.59
C PHE A 95 27.52 48.37 67.43
N THR A 96 26.27 48.75 67.18
CA THR A 96 25.48 48.28 66.03
C THR A 96 25.45 49.36 64.96
N PRO A 97 26.13 49.19 63.82
CA PRO A 97 26.06 50.13 62.70
C PRO A 97 24.61 50.36 62.24
N SER A 98 24.25 51.62 61.97
CA SER A 98 22.91 51.99 61.48
C SER A 98 22.71 51.70 59.99
N SER A 99 23.81 51.56 59.24
CA SER A 99 23.87 51.08 57.86
C SER A 99 24.94 50.01 57.74
N PHE A 100 24.91 49.21 56.68
CA PHE A 100 25.96 48.22 56.43
C PHE A 100 27.30 48.91 56.24
N LEU A 101 28.34 48.26 56.74
CA LEU A 101 29.72 48.67 56.49
C LEU A 101 29.98 48.60 54.98
N LYS A 102 30.80 49.52 54.48
CA LYS A 102 31.22 49.56 53.07
C LYS A 102 32.11 48.36 52.78
N PRO A 103 32.03 47.75 51.58
CA PRO A 103 32.92 46.66 51.18
C PRO A 103 34.36 47.15 51.00
N ASN A 104 35.32 46.24 51.15
CA ASN A 104 36.76 46.49 50.99
C ASN A 104 37.25 47.75 51.72
N THR A 105 36.75 47.99 52.93
CA THR A 105 37.00 49.21 53.71
C THR A 105 37.57 48.85 55.07
N THR A 106 38.66 49.52 55.44
CA THR A 106 39.25 49.40 56.77
C THR A 106 38.58 50.36 57.75
N TYR A 107 38.15 49.80 58.88
CA TYR A 107 37.54 50.48 60.00
C TYR A 107 38.45 50.46 61.22
N ILE A 108 38.28 51.46 62.07
CA ILE A 108 39.01 51.67 63.32
C ILE A 108 37.98 51.74 64.44
N GLY A 109 37.98 50.75 65.33
CA GLY A 109 37.26 50.80 66.59
C GLY A 109 38.10 51.49 67.66
N ARG A 110 37.46 52.34 68.47
CA ARG A 110 38.13 53.06 69.57
C ARG A 110 37.23 53.08 70.80
N ILE A 111 37.76 52.61 71.94
CA ILE A 111 37.23 52.92 73.27
C ILE A 111 38.11 54.02 73.87
N LYS A 112 37.52 55.19 74.13
CA LYS A 112 38.24 56.33 74.71
C LYS A 112 38.42 56.19 76.21
N THR A 113 39.46 56.84 76.74
CA THR A 113 39.71 57.04 78.19
C THR A 113 38.55 57.66 78.98
N GLY A 114 37.53 58.22 78.32
CA GLY A 114 36.29 58.65 78.96
C GLY A 114 35.41 57.51 79.49
N ALA A 115 35.64 56.26 79.06
CA ALA A 115 34.96 55.07 79.59
C ALA A 115 35.53 54.67 80.96
N LYS A 116 34.66 54.48 81.95
CA LYS A 116 35.03 54.24 83.35
C LYS A 116 34.35 53.00 83.93
N ASP A 117 34.98 52.38 84.91
CA ASP A 117 34.38 51.32 85.73
C ASP A 117 33.31 51.88 86.70
N VAL A 118 32.67 50.99 87.46
CA VAL A 118 31.67 51.36 88.47
C VAL A 118 32.26 52.14 89.66
N MET A 119 33.58 52.08 89.88
CA MET A 119 34.31 52.80 90.94
C MET A 119 34.83 54.17 90.46
N GLY A 120 34.71 54.48 89.16
CA GLY A 120 35.13 55.73 88.55
C GLY A 120 36.53 55.72 87.92
N ASN A 121 37.23 54.58 87.89
CA ASN A 121 38.53 54.45 87.24
C ASN A 121 38.34 54.44 85.72
N ALA A 122 39.16 55.22 85.02
CA ALA A 122 39.12 55.33 83.56
C ALA A 122 40.03 54.28 82.89
N LEU A 123 39.75 53.97 81.62
CA LEU A 123 40.78 53.38 80.76
C LEU A 123 42.03 54.27 80.77
N GLN A 124 43.21 53.69 80.98
CA GLN A 124 44.47 54.44 81.07
C GLN A 124 44.91 55.05 79.74
N THR A 125 44.56 54.39 78.64
CA THR A 125 44.80 54.85 77.26
C THR A 125 43.62 54.48 76.38
N ASP A 126 43.44 55.21 75.28
CA ASP A 126 42.44 54.85 74.27
C ASP A 126 42.77 53.46 73.71
N TYR A 127 41.84 52.52 73.80
CA TYR A 127 42.00 51.21 73.17
C TYR A 127 41.57 51.30 71.72
N VAL A 128 42.49 51.04 70.80
CA VAL A 128 42.28 51.16 69.35
C VAL A 128 42.53 49.81 68.69
N TRP A 129 41.61 49.38 67.83
CA TRP A 129 41.79 48.22 66.98
C TRP A 129 41.30 48.51 65.57
N THR A 130 41.80 47.75 64.61
CA THR A 130 41.40 47.86 63.21
C THR A 130 40.76 46.57 62.72
N PHE A 131 39.91 46.67 61.70
CA PHE A 131 39.38 45.53 60.97
C PHE A 131 38.99 45.96 59.56
N SER A 132 39.00 45.04 58.60
CA SER A 132 38.67 45.32 57.20
C SER A 132 37.52 44.43 56.74
N THR A 133 36.53 45.04 56.11
CA THR A 133 35.44 44.31 55.46
C THR A 133 35.92 43.59 54.20
N GLY A 134 35.24 42.51 53.84
CA GLY A 134 35.52 41.75 52.61
C GLY A 134 35.14 42.49 51.32
N MET A 135 35.55 41.92 50.18
CA MET A 135 35.14 42.39 48.85
C MET A 135 33.62 42.17 48.65
N LEU A 136 32.98 43.05 47.88
CA LEU A 136 31.58 42.88 47.50
C LEU A 136 31.43 41.65 46.61
N ILE A 137 30.71 40.62 47.08
CA ILE A 137 30.36 39.44 46.30
C ILE A 137 28.94 39.57 45.76
N VAL A 138 28.80 39.46 44.44
CA VAL A 138 27.50 39.59 43.76
C VAL A 138 26.94 38.19 43.49
N PRO A 139 25.71 37.88 43.94
CA PRO A 139 25.10 36.58 43.64
C PRO A 139 24.85 36.42 42.13
N THR A 140 24.95 35.18 41.66
CA THR A 140 24.66 34.79 40.27
C THR A 140 23.80 33.53 40.27
N VAL A 141 22.98 33.34 39.23
CA VAL A 141 22.26 32.08 39.01
C VAL A 141 23.17 31.13 38.24
N ILE A 142 23.46 29.95 38.80
CA ILE A 142 24.32 28.92 38.21
C ILE A 142 23.52 28.02 37.28
N THR A 143 22.38 27.50 37.75
CA THR A 143 21.54 26.56 36.99
C THR A 143 20.06 26.86 37.21
N THR A 144 19.25 26.50 36.21
CA THR A 144 17.79 26.49 36.30
C THR A 144 17.26 25.13 35.86
N ASP A 145 16.15 24.72 36.46
CA ASP A 145 15.38 23.56 36.02
C ASP A 145 13.88 23.93 36.03
N PRO A 146 13.20 24.02 34.87
CA PRO A 146 13.71 23.70 33.53
C PRO A 146 14.88 24.59 33.08
N ALA A 147 15.77 24.01 32.27
CA ALA A 147 16.83 24.74 31.60
C ALA A 147 16.24 25.80 30.65
N ASN A 148 17.01 26.85 30.36
CA ASN A 148 16.56 27.88 29.42
C ASN A 148 16.27 27.29 28.04
N ASN A 149 15.10 27.62 27.48
CA ASN A 149 14.52 27.08 26.25
C ASN A 149 14.22 25.57 26.27
N ALA A 150 14.12 24.94 27.44
CA ALA A 150 13.65 23.56 27.53
C ALA A 150 12.26 23.43 26.90
N THR A 151 12.06 22.38 26.10
CA THR A 151 10.76 21.98 25.55
C THR A 151 10.29 20.68 26.20
N ASN A 152 9.03 20.33 26.02
CA ASN A 152 8.44 19.13 26.60
C ASN A 152 8.59 19.08 28.14
N VAL A 153 8.35 20.22 28.79
CA VAL A 153 8.33 20.28 30.25
C VAL A 153 7.00 19.73 30.80
N PRO A 154 7.03 18.76 31.75
CA PRO A 154 5.82 18.22 32.36
C PRO A 154 4.95 19.30 33.01
N LEU A 155 3.63 19.13 32.97
CA LEU A 155 2.69 20.15 33.47
C LEU A 155 2.77 20.34 34.99
N ASN A 156 3.27 19.36 35.73
CA ASN A 156 3.43 19.41 37.19
C ASN A 156 4.85 19.78 37.62
N LYS A 157 5.67 20.35 36.72
CA LYS A 157 7.07 20.65 36.99
C LYS A 157 7.22 21.71 38.09
N THR A 158 7.98 21.37 39.13
CA THR A 158 8.57 22.36 40.05
C THR A 158 9.71 23.09 39.35
N ILE A 159 9.66 24.41 39.35
CA ILE A 159 10.63 25.30 38.70
C ILE A 159 11.69 25.68 39.74
N THR A 160 12.97 25.50 39.46
CA THR A 160 14.06 25.76 40.41
C THR A 160 15.17 26.61 39.80
N ALA A 161 15.90 27.29 40.67
CA ALA A 161 17.15 27.97 40.34
C ALA A 161 18.16 27.80 41.47
N THR A 162 19.43 27.58 41.12
CA THR A 162 20.54 27.47 42.08
C THR A 162 21.44 28.69 41.97
N PHE A 163 21.71 29.34 43.09
CA PHE A 163 22.58 30.52 43.18
C PHE A 163 24.03 30.14 43.52
N SER A 164 24.98 31.03 43.22
CA SER A 164 26.40 30.86 43.54
C SER A 164 26.75 30.99 45.02
N MET A 165 25.81 31.45 45.84
CA MET A 165 25.94 31.60 47.27
C MET A 165 24.57 31.57 47.96
N PRO A 166 24.51 31.41 49.29
CA PRO A 166 23.27 31.55 50.03
C PRO A 166 22.65 32.95 49.88
N MET A 167 21.35 32.97 49.57
CA MET A 167 20.50 34.15 49.46
C MET A 167 19.77 34.44 50.77
N ASP A 168 19.32 35.68 50.96
CA ASP A 168 18.39 36.06 52.04
C ASP A 168 16.97 35.55 51.69
N PRO A 169 16.43 34.56 52.42
CA PRO A 169 15.14 33.96 52.10
C PRO A 169 13.98 34.97 52.15
N LEU A 170 14.08 36.03 52.94
CA LEU A 170 13.03 37.06 53.03
C LEU A 170 12.90 37.87 51.73
N THR A 171 13.98 37.92 50.96
CA THR A 171 14.02 38.60 49.66
C THR A 171 13.63 37.70 48.49
N LEU A 172 13.40 36.39 48.72
CA LEU A 172 12.96 35.43 47.72
C LEU A 172 11.46 35.13 47.90
N ASN A 173 10.63 35.91 47.20
CA ASN A 173 9.18 35.87 47.32
C ASN A 173 8.52 36.10 45.94
N ASN A 174 7.19 36.16 45.88
CA ASN A 174 6.44 36.26 44.62
C ASN A 174 6.69 37.57 43.82
N PHE A 175 7.39 38.56 44.40
CA PHE A 175 7.82 39.77 43.69
C PHE A 175 9.24 39.66 43.12
N THR A 176 10.03 38.70 43.58
CA THR A 176 11.43 38.52 43.18
C THR A 176 11.68 37.22 42.44
N PHE A 177 10.81 36.22 42.56
CA PHE A 177 10.77 35.03 41.71
C PHE A 177 9.39 34.96 41.06
N ILE A 178 9.32 35.39 39.80
CA ILE A 178 8.07 35.58 39.06
C ILE A 178 8.00 34.55 37.93
N VAL A 179 6.91 33.81 37.83
CA VAL A 179 6.63 32.89 36.72
C VAL A 179 5.42 33.41 35.96
N ASN A 180 5.59 33.72 34.67
CA ASN A 180 4.54 34.29 33.84
C ASN A 180 4.18 33.39 32.64
N GLN A 181 2.90 33.32 32.34
CA GLN A 181 2.33 32.87 31.08
C GLN A 181 1.96 34.09 30.24
N GLY A 182 2.84 34.53 29.34
CA GLY A 182 2.66 35.81 28.65
C GLY A 182 2.63 36.98 29.66
N THR A 183 1.49 37.67 29.74
CA THR A 183 1.28 38.77 30.71
C THR A 183 0.65 38.31 32.03
N ASN A 184 0.22 37.05 32.14
CA ASN A 184 -0.46 36.53 33.33
C ASN A 184 0.54 35.89 34.29
N SER A 185 0.47 36.25 35.57
CA SER A 185 1.29 35.61 36.62
C SER A 185 0.73 34.26 37.01
N VAL A 186 1.62 33.28 37.18
CA VAL A 186 1.29 31.93 37.63
C VAL A 186 1.34 31.90 39.15
N ALA A 187 0.28 31.40 39.79
CA ALA A 187 0.26 31.20 41.22
C ALA A 187 1.10 29.98 41.63
N GLY A 188 1.87 30.11 42.71
CA GLY A 188 2.71 29.03 43.23
C GLY A 188 3.25 29.35 44.62
N THR A 189 3.89 28.35 45.21
CA THR A 189 4.57 28.46 46.50
C THR A 189 6.07 28.45 46.29
N ILE A 190 6.77 29.40 46.94
CA ILE A 190 8.23 29.47 46.93
C ILE A 190 8.79 28.81 48.20
N THR A 191 9.77 27.93 48.00
CA THR A 191 10.58 27.35 49.07
C THR A 191 12.06 27.61 48.79
N TYR A 192 12.86 27.75 49.84
CA TYR A 192 14.29 28.00 49.73
C TYR A 192 15.08 27.10 50.66
N ALA A 193 16.10 26.42 50.14
CA ALA A 193 16.98 25.53 50.91
C ALA A 193 18.42 25.59 50.38
N GLY A 194 19.38 25.81 51.28
CA GLY A 194 20.80 25.94 50.92
C GLY A 194 21.07 27.16 50.04
N SER A 195 21.34 26.92 48.75
CA SER A 195 21.47 27.94 47.69
C SER A 195 20.44 27.77 46.57
N MET A 196 19.40 26.97 46.78
CA MET A 196 18.39 26.64 45.77
C MET A 196 17.03 27.23 46.16
N VAL A 197 16.40 27.93 45.21
CA VAL A 197 15.01 28.34 45.29
C VAL A 197 14.16 27.42 44.42
N SER A 198 12.97 27.08 44.89
CA SER A 198 11.99 26.27 44.17
C SER A 198 10.62 26.95 44.18
N PHE A 199 9.97 26.98 43.03
CA PHE A 199 8.61 27.45 42.82
C PHE A 199 7.75 26.26 42.39
N THR A 200 6.76 25.93 43.19
CA THR A 200 5.78 24.87 42.86
C THR A 200 4.47 25.53 42.45
N PRO A 201 4.02 25.41 41.19
CA PRO A 201 2.73 25.93 40.74
C PRO A 201 1.58 25.35 41.58
N THR A 202 0.56 26.15 41.91
CA THR A 202 -0.62 25.67 42.68
C THR A 202 -1.59 24.85 41.84
N ALA A 203 -1.57 25.03 40.52
CA ALA A 203 -2.29 24.25 39.54
C ALA A 203 -1.33 23.75 38.46
N PRO A 204 -1.61 22.61 37.79
CA PRO A 204 -0.82 22.17 36.65
C PRO A 204 -0.68 23.28 35.60
N LEU A 205 0.52 23.42 35.05
CA LEU A 205 0.80 24.34 33.95
C LEU A 205 -0.06 23.97 32.73
N THR A 206 -0.39 24.95 31.90
CA THR A 206 -1.13 24.73 30.64
C THR A 206 -0.21 24.04 29.63
N SER A 207 -0.71 23.06 28.88
CA SER A 207 0.05 22.37 27.83
C SER A 207 0.42 23.28 26.66
N ASN A 208 1.48 22.94 25.92
CA ASN A 208 1.99 23.65 24.75
C ASN A 208 2.14 25.17 24.96
N THR A 209 2.62 25.57 26.13
CA THR A 209 2.62 26.96 26.58
C THR A 209 4.02 27.39 26.98
N ILE A 210 4.42 28.58 26.53
CA ILE A 210 5.69 29.20 26.92
C ILE A 210 5.50 29.90 28.26
N TYR A 211 6.35 29.54 29.23
CA TYR A 211 6.46 30.21 30.52
C TYR A 211 7.79 30.97 30.59
N THR A 212 7.73 32.20 31.08
CA THR A 212 8.90 33.05 31.31
C THR A 212 9.07 33.20 32.81
N VAL A 213 10.25 32.85 33.32
CA VAL A 213 10.61 33.01 34.72
C VAL A 213 11.59 34.16 34.86
N THR A 214 11.36 35.01 35.86
CA THR A 214 12.21 36.16 36.16
C THR A 214 12.59 36.14 37.62
N ILE A 215 13.89 36.10 37.90
CA ILE A 215 14.43 36.43 39.22
C ILE A 215 14.88 37.89 39.16
N THR A 216 14.22 38.77 39.91
CA THR A 216 14.52 40.20 39.85
C THR A 216 15.78 40.54 40.66
N ASN A 217 16.37 41.71 40.39
CA ASN A 217 17.43 42.28 41.23
C ASN A 217 16.97 42.68 42.65
N GLY A 218 15.70 42.43 43.01
CA GLY A 218 15.25 42.50 44.39
C GLY A 218 15.73 41.33 45.26
N ALA A 219 16.11 40.20 44.65
CA ALA A 219 16.69 39.05 45.36
C ALA A 219 18.13 39.35 45.80
N LYS A 220 18.42 39.23 47.09
CA LYS A 220 19.70 39.63 47.71
C LYS A 220 20.38 38.47 48.44
N ASN A 221 21.70 38.53 48.57
CA ASN A 221 22.45 37.66 49.49
C ASN A 221 22.27 38.10 50.96
N LEU A 222 22.82 37.31 51.90
CA LEU A 222 22.72 37.61 53.34
C LEU A 222 23.36 38.96 53.73
N ASP A 223 24.35 39.43 52.98
CA ASP A 223 24.98 40.76 53.13
C ASP A 223 24.15 41.90 52.49
N GLY A 224 23.00 41.58 51.88
CA GLY A 224 22.10 42.55 51.25
C GLY A 224 22.50 42.98 49.83
N THR A 225 23.46 42.32 49.21
CA THR A 225 23.88 42.57 47.83
C THR A 225 22.88 41.93 46.85
N PRO A 226 22.26 42.69 45.95
CA PRO A 226 21.32 42.15 44.97
C PRO A 226 22.00 41.40 43.83
N LEU A 227 21.23 40.63 43.05
CA LEU A 227 21.66 40.22 41.71
C LEU A 227 22.05 41.45 40.87
N ALA A 228 23.09 41.32 40.03
CA ALA A 228 23.54 42.42 39.15
C ALA A 228 22.44 42.94 38.21
N SER A 229 21.60 42.03 37.73
CA SER A 229 20.47 42.31 36.84
C SER A 229 19.39 41.25 37.04
N ASN A 230 18.21 41.49 36.47
CA ASN A 230 17.17 40.47 36.44
C ASN A 230 17.67 39.26 35.63
N TYR A 231 17.52 38.07 36.19
CA TYR A 231 17.79 36.81 35.49
C TYR A 231 16.49 36.28 34.89
N VAL A 232 16.44 36.17 33.56
CA VAL A 232 15.24 35.78 32.83
C VAL A 232 15.53 34.54 31.99
N TRP A 233 14.68 33.52 32.12
CA TRP A 233 14.70 32.35 31.23
C TRP A 233 13.28 31.94 30.88
N LYS A 234 13.15 31.09 29.85
CA LYS A 234 11.86 30.56 29.42
C LYS A 234 11.91 29.06 29.20
N PHE A 235 10.75 28.41 29.25
CA PHE A 235 10.58 27.01 28.87
C PHE A 235 9.19 26.80 28.26
N THR A 236 9.01 25.70 27.54
CA THR A 236 7.75 25.33 26.89
C THR A 236 7.25 24.00 27.45
N THR A 237 6.03 23.99 27.94
CA THR A 237 5.37 22.76 28.40
C THR A 237 5.06 21.80 27.27
N GLU A 238 4.93 20.52 27.59
CA GLU A 238 4.56 19.45 26.66
C GLU A 238 3.27 19.78 25.89
N ALA A 239 3.24 19.42 24.61
CA ALA A 239 2.05 19.52 23.77
C ALA A 239 1.18 18.25 23.86
N PRO A 240 -0.15 18.36 23.70
CA PRO A 240 -1.02 17.19 23.60
C PRO A 240 -0.55 16.26 22.46
N PRO A 241 -0.62 14.93 22.65
CA PRO A 241 -0.35 13.98 21.57
C PRO A 241 -1.28 14.25 20.37
N THR A 242 -0.77 13.99 19.17
CA THR A 242 -1.52 14.05 17.92
C THR A 242 -1.32 12.78 17.13
N VAL A 243 -2.30 12.38 16.32
CA VAL A 243 -2.15 11.28 15.36
C VAL A 243 -1.49 11.85 14.10
N THR A 244 -0.31 11.35 13.76
CA THR A 244 0.52 11.83 12.64
C THR A 244 0.28 11.01 11.36
N ALA A 245 -0.12 9.76 11.48
CA ALA A 245 -0.44 8.89 10.36
C ALA A 245 -1.46 7.82 10.76
N THR A 246 -2.24 7.35 9.78
CA THR A 246 -3.16 6.22 9.90
C THR A 246 -2.99 5.28 8.73
N ASP A 247 -3.15 3.98 8.98
CA ASP A 247 -3.23 2.95 7.94
C ASP A 247 -4.37 1.99 8.27
N PRO A 248 -5.43 1.88 7.46
CA PRO A 248 -5.66 2.63 6.22
C PRO A 248 -5.74 4.14 6.45
N THR A 249 -5.34 4.90 5.42
CA THR A 249 -5.52 6.35 5.39
C THR A 249 -7.01 6.72 5.41
N ASN A 250 -7.32 7.93 5.85
CA ASN A 250 -8.70 8.40 5.91
C ASN A 250 -9.38 8.35 4.52
N ASN A 251 -10.56 7.74 4.46
CA ASN A 251 -11.36 7.46 3.27
C ASN A 251 -10.71 6.48 2.27
N ALA A 252 -9.74 5.67 2.69
CA ALA A 252 -9.21 4.60 1.84
C ALA A 252 -10.32 3.63 1.42
N THR A 253 -10.33 3.22 0.15
CA THR A 253 -11.26 2.22 -0.40
C THR A 253 -10.50 0.97 -0.85
N GLY A 254 -11.21 -0.14 -1.03
CA GLY A 254 -10.57 -1.39 -1.46
C GLY A 254 -9.69 -2.02 -0.40
N VAL A 255 -9.91 -1.70 0.88
CA VAL A 255 -9.11 -2.22 1.99
C VAL A 255 -9.33 -3.72 2.17
N SER A 256 -8.25 -4.47 2.40
CA SER A 256 -8.32 -5.92 2.61
C SER A 256 -9.09 -6.28 3.89
N LEU A 257 -9.76 -7.44 3.87
CA LEU A 257 -10.59 -7.87 5.01
C LEU A 257 -9.78 -8.29 6.25
N ASN A 258 -8.48 -8.48 6.09
CA ASN A 258 -7.55 -8.84 7.16
C ASN A 258 -6.63 -7.66 7.55
N LYS A 259 -6.96 -6.43 7.15
CA LYS A 259 -6.12 -5.27 7.39
C LYS A 259 -5.87 -5.04 8.89
N ILE A 260 -4.61 -4.94 9.27
CA ILE A 260 -4.25 -4.41 10.59
C ILE A 260 -4.41 -2.90 10.51
N VAL A 261 -5.30 -2.34 11.33
CA VAL A 261 -5.55 -0.91 11.38
C VAL A 261 -4.56 -0.29 12.36
N THR A 262 -3.84 0.74 11.95
CA THR A 262 -2.80 1.38 12.77
C THR A 262 -2.98 2.89 12.83
N ALA A 263 -2.47 3.47 13.91
CA ALA A 263 -2.29 4.91 14.06
C ALA A 263 -0.94 5.21 14.73
N THR A 264 -0.22 6.19 14.20
CA THR A 264 1.06 6.66 14.75
C THR A 264 0.86 7.99 15.45
N PHE A 265 1.43 8.14 16.64
CA PHE A 265 1.33 9.34 17.46
C PHE A 265 2.59 10.21 17.39
N SER A 266 2.46 11.50 17.69
CA SER A 266 3.57 12.47 17.74
C SER A 266 4.54 12.24 18.91
N VAL A 267 4.10 11.54 19.95
CA VAL A 267 4.86 11.18 21.14
C VAL A 267 4.49 9.77 21.61
N PRO A 268 5.32 9.10 22.43
CA PRO A 268 4.95 7.83 23.06
C PRO A 268 3.70 7.96 23.93
N MET A 269 2.77 7.02 23.74
CA MET A 269 1.52 6.87 24.49
C MET A 269 1.67 5.88 25.65
N ASP A 270 0.85 6.04 26.68
CA ASP A 270 0.70 5.04 27.75
C ASP A 270 -0.13 3.85 27.22
N PRO A 271 0.47 2.64 27.07
CA PRO A 271 -0.22 1.47 26.54
C PRO A 271 -1.45 1.06 27.35
N LEU A 272 -1.51 1.35 28.65
CA LEU A 272 -2.65 1.00 29.50
C LEU A 272 -3.90 1.83 29.15
N THR A 273 -3.69 3.02 28.58
CA THR A 273 -4.78 3.90 28.13
C THR A 273 -5.23 3.62 26.69
N LEU A 274 -4.55 2.74 25.96
CA LEU A 274 -4.89 2.30 24.61
C LEU A 274 -5.57 0.94 24.65
N ASN A 275 -6.89 0.94 24.77
CA ASN A 275 -7.71 -0.26 24.94
C ASN A 275 -9.03 -0.15 24.16
N SER A 276 -9.92 -1.13 24.31
CA SER A 276 -11.17 -1.20 23.53
C SER A 276 -12.16 -0.06 23.79
N THR A 277 -11.94 0.79 24.81
CA THR A 277 -12.75 1.99 25.05
C THR A 277 -12.14 3.25 24.45
N THR A 278 -10.84 3.23 24.14
CA THR A 278 -10.12 4.40 23.63
C THR A 278 -9.66 4.26 22.19
N PHE A 279 -9.51 3.05 21.67
CA PHE A 279 -9.32 2.75 20.25
C PHE A 279 -10.50 1.88 19.78
N ILE A 280 -11.46 2.50 19.11
CA ILE A 280 -12.75 1.89 18.77
C ILE A 280 -12.85 1.77 17.25
N VAL A 281 -13.13 0.57 16.74
CA VAL A 281 -13.46 0.33 15.32
C VAL A 281 -14.92 -0.08 15.22
N LYS A 282 -15.71 0.62 14.40
CA LYS A 282 -17.14 0.32 14.17
C LYS A 282 -17.48 0.22 12.69
N HIS A 283 -18.51 -0.57 12.36
CA HIS A 283 -19.25 -0.46 11.11
C HIS A 283 -20.74 -0.32 11.43
N GLY A 284 -21.33 0.81 11.01
CA GLY A 284 -22.65 1.21 11.52
C GLY A 284 -22.64 1.34 13.05
N THR A 285 -23.55 0.62 13.72
CA THR A 285 -23.65 0.58 15.19
C THR A 285 -22.80 -0.51 15.85
N PHE A 286 -22.29 -1.47 15.07
CA PHE A 286 -21.55 -2.62 15.57
C PHE A 286 -20.09 -2.28 15.84
N THR A 287 -19.58 -2.69 17.01
CA THR A 287 -18.16 -2.58 17.36
C THR A 287 -17.44 -3.84 16.91
N VAL A 288 -16.34 -3.69 16.17
CA VAL A 288 -15.52 -4.80 15.69
C VAL A 288 -14.67 -5.33 16.85
N PRO A 289 -14.80 -6.62 17.22
CA PRO A 289 -13.92 -7.22 18.22
C PRO A 289 -12.49 -7.36 17.66
N GLY A 290 -11.49 -7.01 18.45
CA GLY A 290 -10.10 -7.13 18.03
C GLY A 290 -9.11 -6.98 19.18
N VAL A 291 -7.86 -7.27 18.87
CA VAL A 291 -6.72 -7.14 19.78
C VAL A 291 -5.99 -5.85 19.48
N ILE A 292 -5.67 -5.10 20.53
CA ILE A 292 -4.87 -3.87 20.45
C ILE A 292 -3.46 -4.19 20.94
N THR A 293 -2.47 -3.80 20.14
CA THR A 293 -1.05 -3.88 20.49
C THR A 293 -0.41 -2.51 20.29
N TYR A 294 0.65 -2.22 21.05
CA TYR A 294 1.35 -0.94 20.97
C TYR A 294 2.86 -1.16 20.94
N ALA A 295 3.54 -0.51 20.00
CA ALA A 295 5.00 -0.57 19.85
C ALA A 295 5.56 0.78 19.38
N GLY A 296 6.60 1.28 20.05
CA GLY A 296 7.19 2.59 19.74
C GLY A 296 6.19 3.73 19.97
N SER A 297 5.73 4.34 18.87
CA SER A 297 4.67 5.38 18.85
C SER A 297 3.43 4.94 18.05
N THR A 298 3.30 3.65 17.74
CA THR A 298 2.23 3.13 16.85
C THR A 298 1.35 2.14 17.60
N VAL A 299 0.05 2.40 17.59
CA VAL A 299 -0.98 1.46 18.02
C VAL A 299 -1.47 0.67 16.81
N SER A 300 -1.71 -0.62 17.01
CA SER A 300 -2.24 -1.53 15.98
C SER A 300 -3.46 -2.27 16.53
N PHE A 301 -4.49 -2.37 15.69
CA PHE A 301 -5.72 -3.10 15.95
C PHE A 301 -5.85 -4.23 14.92
N THR A 302 -5.96 -5.45 15.43
CA THR A 302 -6.19 -6.65 14.61
C THR A 302 -7.60 -7.18 14.87
N ALA A 303 -8.47 -7.14 13.87
CA ALA A 303 -9.82 -7.66 13.98
C ALA A 303 -9.82 -9.19 14.18
N THR A 304 -10.59 -9.69 15.15
CA THR A 304 -10.60 -11.13 15.52
C THR A 304 -11.14 -12.00 14.39
N ASN A 305 -12.23 -11.54 13.75
CA ASN A 305 -12.91 -12.26 12.68
C ASN A 305 -12.71 -11.60 11.30
N GLY A 306 -11.74 -10.68 11.18
CA GLY A 306 -11.61 -9.81 10.01
C GLY A 306 -12.76 -8.82 9.85
N TYR A 307 -12.79 -8.14 8.70
CA TYR A 307 -13.84 -7.22 8.29
C TYR A 307 -14.80 -7.86 7.29
N VAL A 308 -16.01 -7.30 7.21
CA VAL A 308 -17.02 -7.66 6.22
C VAL A 308 -16.75 -6.87 4.93
N ALA A 309 -16.90 -7.53 3.78
CA ALA A 309 -16.70 -6.90 2.47
C ALA A 309 -17.69 -5.77 2.19
N ASN A 310 -17.29 -4.78 1.39
CA ASN A 310 -18.10 -3.64 0.96
C ASN A 310 -18.79 -2.88 2.11
N ASN A 311 -18.08 -2.67 3.23
CA ASN A 311 -18.59 -1.92 4.37
C ASN A 311 -17.64 -0.77 4.72
N GLU A 312 -18.23 0.36 5.13
CA GLU A 312 -17.50 1.48 5.72
C GLU A 312 -17.25 1.21 7.21
N TYR A 313 -15.99 1.35 7.61
CA TYR A 313 -15.55 1.28 8.99
C TYR A 313 -15.11 2.67 9.46
N THR A 314 -15.53 3.03 10.66
CA THR A 314 -15.10 4.24 11.36
C THR A 314 -14.20 3.83 12.52
N VAL A 315 -13.03 4.43 12.60
CA VAL A 315 -12.10 4.27 13.72
C VAL A 315 -12.10 5.55 14.54
N THR A 316 -12.15 5.42 15.85
CA THR A 316 -12.12 6.53 16.80
C THR A 316 -11.06 6.29 17.85
N ILE A 317 -10.11 7.21 17.96
CA ILE A 317 -9.22 7.31 19.12
C ILE A 317 -9.74 8.43 20.02
N THR A 318 -10.15 8.09 21.24
CA THR A 318 -10.78 9.05 22.15
C THR A 318 -9.76 9.87 22.93
N THR A 319 -10.21 10.97 23.54
CA THR A 319 -9.42 11.74 24.53
C THR A 319 -9.04 10.95 25.80
N GLY A 320 -9.56 9.73 25.97
CA GLY A 320 -9.11 8.81 27.02
C GLY A 320 -7.70 8.24 26.78
N ALA A 321 -7.21 8.25 25.53
CA ALA A 321 -5.84 7.86 25.20
C ALA A 321 -4.84 8.96 25.62
N LYS A 322 -3.82 8.61 26.40
CA LYS A 322 -2.88 9.55 26.99
C LYS A 322 -1.43 9.26 26.61
N SER A 323 -0.59 10.29 26.57
CA SER A 323 0.86 10.16 26.52
C SER A 323 1.40 9.43 27.75
N VAL A 324 2.66 8.98 27.71
CA VAL A 324 3.36 8.47 28.90
C VAL A 324 3.46 9.49 30.04
N SER A 325 3.37 10.79 29.73
CA SER A 325 3.32 11.89 30.70
C SER A 325 1.90 12.22 31.19
N GLY A 326 0.88 11.49 30.72
CA GLY A 326 -0.51 11.61 31.16
C GLY A 326 -1.35 12.64 30.41
N LEU A 327 -0.83 13.26 29.33
CA LEU A 327 -1.59 14.21 28.51
C LEU A 327 -2.56 13.50 27.56
N PRO A 328 -3.86 13.83 27.58
CA PRO A 328 -4.82 13.27 26.63
C PRO A 328 -4.67 13.89 25.24
N LEU A 329 -5.22 13.22 24.21
CA LEU A 329 -5.48 13.89 22.93
C LEU A 329 -6.35 15.15 23.16
N ALA A 330 -6.10 16.21 22.39
CA ALA A 330 -6.88 17.45 22.48
C ALA A 330 -8.36 17.26 22.10
N SER A 331 -8.64 16.34 21.18
CA SER A 331 -9.98 15.93 20.75
C SER A 331 -9.96 14.48 20.28
N ASN A 332 -11.14 13.87 20.13
CA ASN A 332 -11.24 12.55 19.52
C ASN A 332 -10.71 12.61 18.07
N TYR A 333 -9.85 11.67 17.71
CA TYR A 333 -9.38 11.52 16.34
C TYR A 333 -10.23 10.46 15.64
N VAL A 334 -10.88 10.83 14.53
CA VAL A 334 -11.80 9.95 13.80
C VAL A 334 -11.38 9.87 12.34
N TRP A 335 -11.31 8.66 11.81
CA TRP A 335 -11.12 8.42 10.38
C TRP A 335 -11.94 7.23 9.91
N LYS A 336 -12.08 7.09 8.59
CA LYS A 336 -12.87 6.05 7.97
C LYS A 336 -12.11 5.30 6.90
N PHE A 337 -12.54 4.08 6.60
CA PHE A 337 -12.09 3.31 5.44
C PHE A 337 -13.19 2.35 4.96
N THR A 338 -13.14 1.96 3.70
CA THR A 338 -14.11 1.04 3.08
C THR A 338 -13.42 -0.22 2.58
N THR A 339 -13.93 -1.38 3.01
CA THR A 339 -13.39 -2.68 2.59
C THR A 339 -13.68 -3.00 1.13
N ALA A 340 -12.84 -3.83 0.53
CA ALA A 340 -13.00 -4.28 -0.84
C ALA A 340 -14.33 -5.03 -1.09
N VAL A 341 -14.79 -4.97 -2.34
CA VAL A 341 -15.99 -5.68 -2.83
C VAL A 341 -15.63 -7.11 -3.20
N ALA A 342 -16.58 -8.04 -3.04
CA ALA A 342 -16.40 -9.43 -3.47
C ALA A 342 -16.25 -9.52 -5.01
N PRO A 343 -15.27 -10.29 -5.51
CA PRO A 343 -15.12 -10.53 -6.94
C PRO A 343 -16.31 -11.32 -7.51
N THR A 344 -16.63 -11.07 -8.77
CA THR A 344 -17.66 -11.77 -9.55
C THR A 344 -17.07 -12.25 -10.88
N VAL A 345 -17.60 -13.35 -11.44
CA VAL A 345 -17.27 -13.76 -12.82
C VAL A 345 -18.19 -13.01 -13.78
N ILE A 346 -17.59 -12.25 -14.69
CA ILE A 346 -18.32 -11.38 -15.63
C ILE A 346 -18.44 -11.98 -17.03
N ALA A 347 -17.58 -12.93 -17.39
CA ALA A 347 -17.63 -13.63 -18.67
C ALA A 347 -17.00 -15.02 -18.56
N THR A 348 -17.50 -15.96 -19.37
CA THR A 348 -16.96 -17.32 -19.51
C THR A 348 -16.84 -17.70 -20.98
N ASP A 349 -15.84 -18.51 -21.30
CA ASP A 349 -15.70 -19.14 -22.62
C ASP A 349 -15.30 -20.61 -22.43
N PRO A 350 -16.13 -21.59 -22.81
CA PRO A 350 -17.43 -21.42 -23.45
C PRO A 350 -18.46 -20.73 -22.57
N LEU A 351 -19.44 -20.07 -23.21
CA LEU A 351 -20.62 -19.54 -22.54
C LEU A 351 -21.43 -20.67 -21.88
N ASN A 352 -22.15 -20.34 -20.81
CA ASN A 352 -23.01 -21.30 -20.13
C ASN A 352 -24.04 -21.93 -21.08
N ASN A 353 -24.13 -23.27 -21.06
CA ASN A 353 -24.92 -24.13 -21.92
C ASN A 353 -24.56 -24.08 -23.43
N ALA A 354 -23.37 -23.58 -23.80
CA ALA A 354 -22.93 -23.64 -25.20
C ALA A 354 -22.75 -25.09 -25.67
N THR A 355 -23.13 -25.37 -26.93
CA THR A 355 -23.02 -26.69 -27.56
C THR A 355 -22.06 -26.68 -28.75
N GLY A 356 -21.57 -27.84 -29.17
CA GLY A 356 -20.68 -27.95 -30.34
C GLY A 356 -19.26 -27.47 -30.06
N ILE A 357 -18.83 -27.54 -28.80
CA ILE A 357 -17.51 -27.08 -28.39
C ILE A 357 -16.41 -28.05 -28.85
N ASN A 358 -15.34 -27.51 -29.42
CA ASN A 358 -14.16 -28.27 -29.85
C ASN A 358 -13.54 -29.05 -28.69
N LEU A 359 -13.08 -30.27 -28.97
CA LEU A 359 -12.58 -31.21 -27.95
C LEU A 359 -11.31 -30.71 -27.23
N ASN A 360 -10.56 -29.79 -27.84
CA ASN A 360 -9.33 -29.20 -27.28
C ASN A 360 -9.54 -27.79 -26.69
N LYS A 361 -10.79 -27.41 -26.42
CA LYS A 361 -11.12 -26.06 -25.93
C LYS A 361 -10.42 -25.77 -24.60
N THR A 362 -9.75 -24.63 -24.52
CA THR A 362 -9.34 -24.02 -23.25
C THR A 362 -10.53 -23.28 -22.67
N VAL A 363 -10.87 -23.58 -21.42
CA VAL A 363 -12.01 -23.01 -20.70
C VAL A 363 -11.54 -21.79 -19.93
N THR A 364 -12.24 -20.65 -20.01
CA THR A 364 -11.83 -19.42 -19.34
C THR A 364 -12.96 -18.78 -18.52
N ALA A 365 -12.57 -18.02 -17.51
CA ALA A 365 -13.45 -17.18 -16.69
C ALA A 365 -12.76 -15.82 -16.42
N THR A 366 -13.45 -14.73 -16.72
CA THR A 366 -12.97 -13.37 -16.48
C THR A 366 -13.66 -12.77 -15.26
N PHE A 367 -12.89 -12.17 -14.36
CA PHE A 367 -13.37 -11.61 -13.10
C PHE A 367 -13.58 -10.09 -13.17
N SER A 368 -14.45 -9.56 -12.30
CA SER A 368 -14.71 -8.12 -12.16
C SER A 368 -13.56 -7.32 -11.52
N THR A 369 -12.57 -8.00 -10.96
CA THR A 369 -11.36 -7.40 -10.40
C THR A 369 -10.18 -8.35 -10.54
N VAL A 370 -8.98 -7.86 -10.25
CA VAL A 370 -7.76 -8.68 -10.22
C VAL A 370 -7.81 -9.63 -9.01
N MET A 371 -7.56 -10.90 -9.28
CA MET A 371 -7.53 -12.00 -8.32
C MET A 371 -6.11 -12.21 -7.80
N ASP A 372 -5.99 -12.82 -6.62
CA ASP A 372 -4.71 -13.32 -6.12
C ASP A 372 -4.33 -14.58 -6.94
N PRO A 373 -3.26 -14.54 -7.75
CA PRO A 373 -2.86 -15.67 -8.59
C PRO A 373 -2.57 -16.94 -7.80
N LEU A 374 -2.18 -16.84 -6.52
CA LEU A 374 -1.90 -18.00 -5.67
C LEU A 374 -3.17 -18.75 -5.26
N THR A 375 -4.33 -18.11 -5.36
CA THR A 375 -5.64 -18.71 -5.05
C THR A 375 -6.36 -19.25 -6.29
N ILE A 376 -5.81 -19.04 -7.49
CA ILE A 376 -6.35 -19.57 -8.75
C ILE A 376 -5.55 -20.81 -9.13
N THR A 377 -6.03 -21.99 -8.70
CA THR A 377 -5.32 -23.26 -8.82
C THR A 377 -6.27 -24.36 -9.31
N GLY A 378 -5.75 -25.58 -9.52
CA GLY A 378 -6.56 -26.73 -9.90
C GLY A 378 -7.60 -27.16 -8.85
N THR A 379 -7.57 -26.62 -7.63
CA THR A 379 -8.61 -26.86 -6.62
C THR A 379 -9.70 -25.79 -6.64
N THR A 380 -9.41 -24.59 -7.15
CA THR A 380 -10.36 -23.47 -7.17
C THR A 380 -10.93 -23.21 -8.55
N PHE A 381 -10.28 -23.64 -9.63
CA PHE A 381 -10.84 -23.74 -10.97
C PHE A 381 -10.83 -25.20 -11.43
N THR A 382 -12.00 -25.83 -11.38
CA THR A 382 -12.16 -27.25 -11.71
C THR A 382 -13.01 -27.44 -12.97
N LEU A 383 -12.78 -28.56 -13.67
CA LEU A 383 -13.60 -29.03 -14.77
C LEU A 383 -14.00 -30.48 -14.49
N LYS A 384 -15.29 -30.79 -14.62
CA LYS A 384 -15.83 -32.14 -14.38
C LYS A 384 -16.70 -32.62 -15.53
N GLN A 385 -16.78 -33.93 -15.70
CA GLN A 385 -17.78 -34.61 -16.51
C GLN A 385 -18.64 -35.49 -15.60
N GLY A 386 -19.85 -35.05 -15.28
CA GLY A 386 -20.62 -35.66 -14.19
C GLY A 386 -19.85 -35.57 -12.87
N THR A 387 -19.51 -36.70 -12.27
CA THR A 387 -18.70 -36.77 -11.04
C THR A 387 -17.20 -36.86 -11.28
N THR A 388 -16.77 -37.16 -12.51
CA THR A 388 -15.37 -37.36 -12.87
C THR A 388 -14.64 -36.02 -12.99
N VAL A 389 -13.52 -35.85 -12.30
CA VAL A 389 -12.64 -34.68 -12.43
C VAL A 389 -11.78 -34.82 -13.68
N ILE A 390 -11.72 -33.76 -14.48
CA ILE A 390 -10.89 -33.69 -15.69
C ILE A 390 -9.55 -33.08 -15.30
N ALA A 391 -8.47 -33.74 -15.68
CA ALA A 391 -7.12 -33.22 -15.48
C ALA A 391 -6.83 -32.08 -16.46
N GLY A 392 -6.17 -31.03 -15.97
CA GLY A 392 -5.77 -29.88 -16.77
C GLY A 392 -4.85 -28.95 -16.02
N VAL A 393 -4.33 -27.96 -16.74
CA VAL A 393 -3.46 -26.92 -16.21
C VAL A 393 -4.26 -25.64 -16.04
N VAL A 394 -4.18 -25.04 -14.86
CA VAL A 394 -4.75 -23.73 -14.56
C VAL A 394 -3.67 -22.66 -14.71
N SER A 395 -4.02 -21.57 -15.39
CA SER A 395 -3.18 -20.37 -15.52
C SER A 395 -4.01 -19.12 -15.28
N TYR A 396 -3.39 -18.04 -14.83
CA TYR A 396 -4.07 -16.77 -14.57
C TYR A 396 -3.27 -15.59 -15.14
N THR A 397 -3.93 -14.74 -15.93
CA THR A 397 -3.30 -13.55 -16.54
C THR A 397 -4.27 -12.38 -16.57
N GLY A 398 -3.85 -11.20 -16.10
CA GLY A 398 -4.72 -10.02 -16.02
C GLY A 398 -5.86 -10.25 -15.03
N SER A 399 -7.10 -10.33 -15.55
CA SER A 399 -8.29 -10.68 -14.79
C SER A 399 -8.93 -12.01 -15.24
N THR A 400 -8.23 -12.82 -16.02
CA THR A 400 -8.78 -14.05 -16.62
C THR A 400 -8.05 -15.28 -16.14
N ALA A 401 -8.80 -16.24 -15.59
CA ALA A 401 -8.34 -17.60 -15.34
C ALA A 401 -8.63 -18.49 -16.54
N SER A 402 -7.70 -19.40 -16.84
CA SER A 402 -7.81 -20.36 -17.94
C SER A 402 -7.51 -21.76 -17.42
N PHE A 403 -8.34 -22.72 -17.82
CA PHE A 403 -8.18 -24.15 -17.59
C PHE A 403 -7.97 -24.84 -18.94
N LYS A 404 -6.78 -25.41 -19.16
CA LYS A 404 -6.46 -26.18 -20.36
C LYS A 404 -6.48 -27.68 -20.03
N PRO A 405 -7.45 -28.47 -20.55
CA PRO A 405 -7.46 -29.91 -20.37
C PRO A 405 -6.15 -30.56 -20.86
N THR A 406 -5.64 -31.55 -20.13
CA THR A 406 -4.40 -32.27 -20.50
C THR A 406 -4.62 -33.13 -21.74
N ASN A 407 -5.79 -33.76 -21.84
CA ASN A 407 -6.22 -34.59 -22.96
C ASN A 407 -7.43 -33.94 -23.64
N ALA A 408 -7.66 -34.29 -24.91
CA ALA A 408 -8.89 -33.93 -25.61
C ALA A 408 -10.12 -34.41 -24.81
N LEU A 409 -11.13 -33.56 -24.74
CA LEU A 409 -12.42 -33.89 -24.13
C LEU A 409 -13.15 -34.94 -24.96
N LEU A 410 -14.01 -35.72 -24.31
CA LEU A 410 -14.84 -36.74 -24.95
C LEU A 410 -15.98 -36.07 -25.72
N GLU A 411 -16.28 -36.61 -26.89
CA GLU A 411 -17.33 -36.09 -27.76
C GLU A 411 -18.74 -36.24 -27.17
N GLY A 412 -19.62 -35.29 -27.51
CA GLY A 412 -21.03 -35.29 -27.10
C GLY A 412 -21.29 -35.27 -25.59
N LYS A 413 -20.27 -35.00 -24.76
CA LYS A 413 -20.42 -34.97 -23.30
C LYS A 413 -20.63 -33.55 -22.80
N ILE A 414 -21.36 -33.47 -21.68
CA ILE A 414 -21.53 -32.24 -20.91
C ILE A 414 -20.38 -32.15 -19.92
N TYR A 415 -19.73 -31.00 -19.89
CA TYR A 415 -18.70 -30.63 -18.93
C TYR A 415 -19.17 -29.47 -18.07
N THR A 416 -18.85 -29.54 -16.79
CA THR A 416 -19.18 -28.53 -15.77
C THR A 416 -17.88 -27.90 -15.28
N ALA A 417 -17.72 -26.61 -15.53
CA ALA A 417 -16.64 -25.82 -14.98
C ALA A 417 -17.10 -25.11 -13.70
N THR A 418 -16.19 -24.96 -12.74
CA THR A 418 -16.49 -24.34 -11.45
C THR A 418 -15.33 -23.49 -10.97
N ILE A 419 -15.60 -22.21 -10.67
CA ILE A 419 -14.74 -21.38 -9.83
C ILE A 419 -15.29 -21.40 -8.41
N THR A 420 -14.51 -21.91 -7.45
CA THR A 420 -14.96 -22.02 -6.05
C THR A 420 -14.78 -20.71 -5.27
N THR A 421 -15.44 -20.60 -4.13
CA THR A 421 -15.20 -19.56 -3.09
C THR A 421 -13.76 -19.55 -2.54
N GLY A 422 -12.94 -20.57 -2.81
CA GLY A 422 -11.52 -20.56 -2.50
C GLY A 422 -10.70 -19.56 -3.32
N ALA A 423 -11.19 -19.13 -4.49
CA ALA A 423 -10.58 -18.08 -5.30
C ALA A 423 -10.85 -16.69 -4.68
N LYS A 424 -9.79 -15.89 -4.48
CA LYS A 424 -9.86 -14.60 -3.79
C LYS A 424 -9.32 -13.46 -4.65
N SER A 425 -9.85 -12.26 -4.43
CA SER A 425 -9.28 -11.03 -4.96
C SER A 425 -7.87 -10.78 -4.41
N ALA A 426 -7.10 -9.88 -5.03
CA ALA A 426 -5.82 -9.45 -4.47
C ALA A 426 -5.94 -8.84 -3.05
N ALA A 427 -7.14 -8.37 -2.67
CA ALA A 427 -7.47 -7.88 -1.33
C ALA A 427 -7.91 -8.99 -0.35
N GLY A 428 -7.81 -10.27 -0.75
CA GLY A 428 -8.18 -11.43 0.06
C GLY A 428 -9.68 -11.71 0.17
N VAL A 429 -10.51 -11.06 -0.65
CA VAL A 429 -11.98 -11.26 -0.63
C VAL A 429 -12.36 -12.46 -1.50
N PRO A 430 -13.01 -13.51 -0.98
CA PRO A 430 -13.46 -14.64 -1.78
C PRO A 430 -14.66 -14.28 -2.68
N LEU A 431 -14.93 -15.09 -3.70
CA LEU A 431 -16.25 -15.05 -4.36
C LEU A 431 -17.36 -15.26 -3.33
N ALA A 432 -18.52 -14.63 -3.54
CA ALA A 432 -19.66 -14.80 -2.64
C ALA A 432 -20.23 -16.22 -2.67
N ASN A 433 -20.21 -16.88 -3.84
CA ASN A 433 -20.63 -18.26 -4.05
C ASN A 433 -19.74 -18.90 -5.11
N ASP A 434 -19.74 -20.23 -5.18
CA ASP A 434 -19.15 -20.94 -6.31
C ASP A 434 -19.85 -20.51 -7.61
N TYR A 435 -19.06 -20.22 -8.65
CA TYR A 435 -19.57 -19.90 -9.98
C TYR A 435 -19.49 -21.15 -10.87
N VAL A 436 -20.64 -21.65 -11.30
CA VAL A 436 -20.77 -22.91 -12.04
C VAL A 436 -21.38 -22.66 -13.41
N TRP A 437 -20.79 -23.25 -14.46
CA TRP A 437 -21.36 -23.24 -15.81
C TRP A 437 -21.07 -24.53 -16.55
N ASN A 438 -21.92 -24.85 -17.52
CA ASN A 438 -21.83 -26.08 -18.31
C ASN A 438 -21.58 -25.78 -19.79
N PHE A 439 -21.02 -26.74 -20.52
CA PHE A 439 -20.97 -26.74 -21.98
C PHE A 439 -20.96 -28.16 -22.52
N THR A 440 -21.37 -28.34 -23.78
CA THR A 440 -21.43 -29.63 -24.47
C THR A 440 -20.45 -29.67 -25.63
N THR A 441 -19.56 -30.65 -25.61
CA THR A 441 -18.61 -30.89 -26.72
C THR A 441 -19.31 -31.38 -27.98
N LEU A 442 -18.72 -31.10 -29.14
CA LEU A 442 -19.20 -31.62 -30.42
C LEU A 442 -19.27 -33.16 -30.46
N VAL A 443 -20.12 -33.70 -31.31
CA VAL A 443 -20.17 -35.12 -31.71
C VAL A 443 -19.60 -35.25 -33.12
N SER A 444 -18.60 -36.11 -33.31
CA SER A 444 -18.00 -36.35 -34.61
C SER A 444 -18.70 -37.52 -35.32
N ASN A 445 -19.80 -37.27 -36.03
CA ASN A 445 -20.42 -38.30 -36.86
C ASN A 445 -19.55 -38.59 -38.09
N ALA A 446 -19.31 -39.84 -38.51
CA ALA A 446 -18.71 -40.08 -39.82
C ALA A 446 -19.60 -39.47 -40.95
N PRO A 447 -19.03 -38.98 -42.07
CA PRO A 447 -19.81 -38.68 -43.27
C PRO A 447 -20.68 -39.90 -43.66
N ALA A 448 -21.87 -39.66 -44.21
CA ALA A 448 -22.72 -40.75 -44.67
C ALA A 448 -21.95 -41.60 -45.71
N PRO A 449 -22.07 -42.94 -45.66
CA PRO A 449 -21.31 -43.81 -46.55
C PRO A 449 -21.68 -43.54 -48.01
N THR A 450 -20.68 -43.55 -48.90
CA THR A 450 -20.88 -43.35 -50.35
C THR A 450 -21.28 -44.65 -51.08
N THR A 451 -21.57 -45.72 -50.33
CA THR A 451 -21.85 -47.06 -50.88
C THR A 451 -23.02 -47.08 -51.85
N GLY A 452 -24.03 -46.23 -51.66
CA GLY A 452 -25.16 -46.05 -52.60
C GLY A 452 -24.93 -45.00 -53.70
N LEU A 453 -23.89 -44.17 -53.59
CA LEU A 453 -23.57 -43.08 -54.53
C LEU A 453 -22.55 -43.55 -55.59
N PHE A 454 -23.01 -44.39 -56.53
CA PHE A 454 -22.21 -44.95 -57.63
C PHE A 454 -22.00 -43.98 -58.81
N PHE A 455 -22.58 -42.79 -58.75
CA PHE A 455 -22.40 -41.75 -59.75
C PHE A 455 -21.07 -41.02 -59.58
N GLY A 456 -20.31 -40.92 -60.67
CA GLY A 456 -19.20 -39.97 -60.80
C GLY A 456 -19.70 -38.56 -61.09
N VAL A 457 -20.85 -38.44 -61.75
CA VAL A 457 -21.50 -37.17 -62.08
C VAL A 457 -23.00 -37.25 -61.82
N PHE A 458 -23.55 -36.22 -61.19
CA PHE A 458 -25.01 -36.08 -61.07
C PHE A 458 -25.46 -34.67 -61.39
N GLY A 459 -26.39 -34.51 -62.33
CA GLY A 459 -26.83 -33.20 -62.88
C GLY A 459 -28.19 -32.74 -62.39
N GLY A 460 -28.52 -32.96 -61.12
CA GLY A 460 -29.80 -32.55 -60.51
C GLY A 460 -31.02 -32.85 -61.39
N ASN A 461 -31.92 -31.88 -61.51
CA ASN A 461 -33.06 -31.91 -62.43
C ASN A 461 -32.84 -31.10 -63.72
N ALA A 462 -31.64 -30.53 -63.90
CA ALA A 462 -31.29 -29.71 -65.06
C ALA A 462 -30.42 -30.42 -66.10
N GLY A 463 -29.96 -31.64 -65.83
CA GLY A 463 -29.24 -32.50 -66.77
C GLY A 463 -27.72 -32.34 -66.76
N ILE A 464 -27.06 -32.92 -67.76
CA ILE A 464 -25.60 -32.99 -67.86
C ILE A 464 -25.18 -32.69 -69.30
N THR A 465 -24.25 -31.76 -69.46
CA THR A 465 -23.77 -31.34 -70.79
C THR A 465 -22.28 -31.60 -70.93
N ASN A 466 -21.91 -32.34 -71.97
CA ASN A 466 -20.53 -32.44 -72.44
C ASN A 466 -20.35 -31.78 -73.81
N GLN A 467 -19.28 -30.98 -73.94
CA GLN A 467 -18.91 -30.31 -75.18
C GLN A 467 -17.51 -30.70 -75.70
N GLY A 468 -16.90 -31.74 -75.12
CA GLY A 468 -15.58 -32.24 -75.53
C GLY A 468 -15.58 -33.67 -76.06
N LEU A 469 -14.51 -34.04 -76.76
CA LEU A 469 -14.30 -35.39 -77.30
C LEU A 469 -13.53 -36.33 -76.34
N ASN A 470 -12.78 -35.73 -75.42
CA ASN A 470 -11.89 -36.46 -74.51
C ASN A 470 -12.51 -36.68 -73.12
N THR A 471 -13.80 -36.39 -72.95
CA THR A 471 -14.49 -36.63 -71.68
C THR A 471 -14.62 -38.13 -71.42
N ARG A 472 -14.30 -38.57 -70.19
CA ARG A 472 -14.31 -39.97 -69.76
C ARG A 472 -14.78 -40.07 -68.31
N ILE A 473 -15.76 -40.93 -68.06
CA ILE A 473 -16.23 -41.25 -66.70
C ILE A 473 -15.84 -42.70 -66.39
N ASN A 474 -14.81 -42.84 -65.56
CA ASN A 474 -14.21 -44.12 -65.19
C ASN A 474 -14.74 -44.59 -63.83
N ASN A 475 -15.01 -45.90 -63.72
CA ASN A 475 -15.41 -46.58 -62.47
C ASN A 475 -16.70 -46.05 -61.81
N GLY A 476 -17.57 -45.39 -62.58
CA GLY A 476 -18.89 -44.95 -62.12
C GLY A 476 -19.77 -44.44 -63.25
N GLY A 477 -21.06 -44.27 -62.95
CA GLY A 477 -22.06 -43.81 -63.92
C GLY A 477 -22.27 -42.29 -63.87
N ILE A 478 -23.19 -41.81 -64.72
CA ILE A 478 -23.76 -40.46 -64.60
C ILE A 478 -25.28 -40.52 -64.42
N GLY A 479 -25.84 -39.56 -63.70
CA GLY A 479 -27.26 -39.55 -63.37
C GLY A 479 -27.92 -38.18 -63.38
N THR A 480 -29.20 -38.11 -63.68
CA THR A 480 -30.05 -36.93 -63.49
C THR A 480 -31.50 -37.36 -63.28
N THR A 481 -32.25 -36.62 -62.47
CA THR A 481 -33.71 -36.81 -62.39
C THR A 481 -34.45 -36.11 -63.53
N ALA A 482 -33.72 -35.48 -64.45
CA ALA A 482 -34.28 -34.87 -65.64
C ALA A 482 -34.57 -35.91 -66.74
N ALA A 483 -35.29 -35.47 -67.79
CA ALA A 483 -35.47 -36.24 -69.01
C ALA A 483 -34.16 -36.48 -69.75
N SER A 484 -34.05 -37.59 -70.45
CA SER A 484 -32.85 -38.00 -71.21
C SER A 484 -32.37 -36.97 -72.22
N THR A 485 -33.26 -36.12 -72.74
CA THR A 485 -32.95 -35.03 -73.68
C THR A 485 -32.08 -33.94 -73.08
N LEU A 486 -31.97 -33.88 -71.74
CA LEU A 486 -31.10 -32.95 -71.01
C LEU A 486 -29.74 -33.57 -70.68
N ILE A 487 -29.47 -34.79 -71.15
CA ILE A 487 -28.11 -35.32 -71.25
C ILE A 487 -27.62 -35.11 -72.67
N THR A 488 -26.49 -34.41 -72.84
CA THR A 488 -25.95 -34.08 -74.15
C THR A 488 -24.46 -34.37 -74.27
N GLY A 489 -24.05 -34.86 -75.44
CA GLY A 489 -22.65 -35.15 -75.77
C GLY A 489 -22.07 -36.40 -75.12
N PHE A 490 -22.89 -37.43 -74.81
CA PHE A 490 -22.41 -38.65 -74.17
C PHE A 490 -22.83 -39.94 -74.89
N THR A 491 -21.99 -40.96 -74.77
CA THR A 491 -22.31 -42.34 -75.12
C THR A 491 -22.17 -43.23 -73.88
N ASP A 492 -23.22 -43.98 -73.57
CA ASP A 492 -23.21 -45.03 -72.56
C ASP A 492 -22.50 -46.26 -73.14
N LYS A 493 -21.37 -46.64 -72.53
CA LYS A 493 -20.56 -47.81 -72.90
C LYS A 493 -20.87 -49.05 -72.07
N LEU A 494 -21.73 -48.93 -71.05
CA LEU A 494 -22.24 -50.07 -70.28
C LEU A 494 -23.41 -50.75 -70.99
N ALA A 495 -24.19 -49.98 -71.75
CA ALA A 495 -25.32 -50.49 -72.52
C ALA A 495 -24.87 -51.35 -73.72
N SER A 496 -25.71 -52.32 -74.11
CA SER A 496 -25.48 -53.17 -75.28
C SER A 496 -26.76 -53.27 -76.13
N PRO A 497 -26.83 -52.63 -77.31
CA PRO A 497 -25.80 -51.77 -77.92
C PRO A 497 -25.59 -50.46 -77.13
N ASP A 498 -24.49 -49.76 -77.42
CA ASP A 498 -24.21 -48.43 -76.85
C ASP A 498 -25.41 -47.50 -77.01
N GLU A 499 -25.74 -46.75 -75.96
CA GLU A 499 -26.82 -45.75 -76.00
C GLU A 499 -26.23 -44.34 -76.14
N VAL A 500 -26.77 -43.56 -77.08
CA VAL A 500 -26.23 -42.24 -77.44
C VAL A 500 -27.16 -41.14 -76.97
N TYR A 501 -26.60 -40.11 -76.33
CA TYR A 501 -27.29 -38.96 -75.78
C TYR A 501 -26.78 -37.68 -76.45
N THR A 502 -27.44 -37.29 -77.55
CA THR A 502 -27.21 -36.04 -78.30
C THR A 502 -25.72 -35.78 -78.60
N VAL A 503 -25.06 -36.73 -79.26
CA VAL A 503 -23.65 -36.67 -79.68
C VAL A 503 -23.50 -36.00 -81.05
N THR A 504 -22.46 -35.16 -81.20
CA THR A 504 -22.04 -34.54 -82.47
C THR A 504 -20.58 -34.88 -82.76
N PRO A 505 -20.04 -34.55 -83.95
CA PRO A 505 -18.62 -34.71 -84.23
C PRO A 505 -17.67 -33.93 -83.30
N LEU A 506 -18.20 -32.98 -82.52
CA LEU A 506 -17.42 -32.14 -81.61
C LEU A 506 -17.60 -32.51 -80.13
N ASN A 507 -18.52 -33.41 -79.78
CA ASN A 507 -18.74 -33.82 -78.38
C ASN A 507 -19.15 -35.29 -78.25
N ASN A 508 -18.28 -36.09 -77.63
CA ASN A 508 -18.59 -37.50 -77.32
C ASN A 508 -17.82 -37.97 -76.09
N GLY A 509 -18.41 -37.75 -74.91
CA GLY A 509 -17.93 -38.27 -73.66
C GLY A 509 -18.32 -39.73 -73.50
N LEU A 510 -17.41 -40.58 -73.01
CA LEU A 510 -17.70 -41.99 -72.77
C LEU A 510 -17.96 -42.24 -71.29
N VAL A 511 -19.05 -42.94 -70.99
CA VAL A 511 -19.45 -43.31 -69.64
C VAL A 511 -19.40 -44.82 -69.49
N PHE A 512 -18.56 -45.33 -68.58
CA PHE A 512 -18.36 -46.78 -68.43
C PHE A 512 -19.23 -47.41 -67.32
N GLY A 513 -19.86 -46.61 -66.46
CA GLY A 513 -20.74 -47.09 -65.39
C GLY A 513 -22.22 -46.85 -65.62
N GLY A 514 -22.65 -46.55 -66.84
CA GLY A 514 -24.07 -46.35 -67.20
C GLY A 514 -24.56 -44.90 -67.12
N ILE A 515 -25.58 -44.59 -67.92
CA ILE A 515 -26.30 -43.31 -67.94
C ILE A 515 -27.73 -43.50 -67.46
N TYR A 516 -28.09 -42.80 -66.37
CA TYR A 516 -29.36 -42.99 -65.66
C TYR A 516 -30.19 -41.70 -65.66
N THR A 517 -31.34 -41.73 -66.31
CA THR A 517 -32.18 -40.55 -66.57
C THR A 517 -33.60 -40.99 -66.91
N ASP A 518 -34.55 -40.05 -66.80
CA ASP A 518 -35.95 -40.30 -67.11
C ASP A 518 -36.21 -40.40 -68.62
N ALA A 519 -37.39 -40.89 -68.98
CA ALA A 519 -37.89 -40.94 -70.35
C ALA A 519 -37.75 -39.58 -71.06
N PRO A 520 -37.68 -39.56 -72.41
CA PRO A 520 -37.84 -40.66 -73.36
C PRO A 520 -36.58 -41.56 -73.51
N PRO A 521 -36.62 -42.63 -74.32
CA PRO A 521 -35.42 -43.42 -74.66
C PRO A 521 -34.25 -42.53 -75.14
N PRO A 522 -32.99 -42.84 -74.74
CA PRO A 522 -32.57 -44.07 -74.06
C PRO A 522 -32.84 -44.11 -72.53
N GLY A 523 -33.41 -43.04 -71.96
CA GLY A 523 -33.94 -43.03 -70.59
C GLY A 523 -35.22 -43.86 -70.44
N ASN A 524 -35.53 -44.26 -69.22
CA ASN A 524 -36.74 -45.02 -68.88
C ASN A 524 -37.01 -44.97 -67.37
N ALA A 525 -38.18 -45.47 -66.94
CA ALA A 525 -38.59 -45.43 -65.53
C ALA A 525 -37.62 -46.14 -64.56
N LEU A 526 -36.98 -47.25 -64.97
CA LEU A 526 -35.99 -47.96 -64.13
C LEU A 526 -34.72 -47.12 -63.95
N LYS A 527 -34.25 -46.50 -65.03
CA LYS A 527 -33.12 -45.56 -64.99
C LYS A 527 -33.46 -44.31 -64.16
N ALA A 528 -34.69 -43.80 -64.26
CA ALA A 528 -35.18 -42.70 -63.44
C ALA A 528 -35.16 -43.04 -61.95
N GLN A 529 -35.63 -44.25 -61.58
CA GLN A 529 -35.61 -44.72 -60.20
C GLN A 529 -34.18 -44.81 -59.65
N LYS A 530 -33.23 -45.34 -60.44
CA LYS A 530 -31.81 -45.39 -60.06
C LYS A 530 -31.19 -44.00 -59.91
N ALA A 531 -31.56 -43.05 -60.77
CA ALA A 531 -31.15 -41.66 -60.63
C ALA A 531 -31.69 -41.04 -59.34
N LEU A 532 -32.96 -41.30 -59.00
CA LEU A 532 -33.57 -40.83 -57.76
C LEU A 532 -32.90 -41.43 -56.50
N GLU A 533 -32.57 -42.73 -56.52
CA GLU A 533 -31.80 -43.38 -55.45
C GLU A 533 -30.47 -42.67 -55.23
N GLY A 534 -29.69 -42.43 -56.29
CA GLY A 534 -28.41 -41.71 -56.14
C GLY A 534 -28.56 -40.24 -55.74
N LEU A 535 -29.65 -39.55 -56.13
CA LEU A 535 -29.93 -38.21 -55.60
C LEU A 535 -30.20 -38.23 -54.09
N ASN A 536 -30.94 -39.22 -53.60
CA ASN A 536 -31.21 -39.36 -52.17
C ASN A 536 -29.92 -39.64 -51.39
N GLU A 537 -29.04 -40.49 -51.92
CA GLU A 537 -27.70 -40.75 -51.35
C GLU A 537 -26.82 -39.49 -51.37
N ALA A 538 -26.85 -38.72 -52.46
CA ALA A 538 -26.15 -37.44 -52.56
C ALA A 538 -26.66 -36.42 -51.53
N ARG A 539 -27.98 -36.34 -51.30
CA ARG A 539 -28.59 -35.48 -50.27
C ARG A 539 -28.23 -35.94 -48.86
N ALA A 540 -28.20 -37.25 -48.60
CA ALA A 540 -27.78 -37.80 -47.33
C ALA A 540 -26.32 -37.43 -47.02
N LEU A 541 -25.43 -37.59 -48.02
CA LEU A 541 -24.04 -37.18 -47.91
C LEU A 541 -23.92 -35.68 -47.65
N TRP A 542 -24.56 -34.84 -48.47
CA TRP A 542 -24.60 -33.38 -48.32
C TRP A 542 -25.00 -32.95 -46.91
N ASN A 543 -26.12 -33.48 -46.41
CA ASN A 543 -26.61 -33.16 -45.07
C ASN A 543 -25.60 -33.58 -43.99
N SER A 544 -24.97 -34.76 -44.13
CA SER A 544 -24.02 -35.31 -43.15
C SER A 544 -22.68 -34.55 -43.03
N ILE A 545 -22.31 -33.79 -44.08
CA ILE A 545 -21.10 -32.97 -44.14
C ILE A 545 -21.38 -31.46 -44.02
N SER A 546 -22.66 -31.07 -43.90
CA SER A 546 -23.10 -29.68 -43.79
C SER A 546 -22.55 -28.97 -42.54
N PRO A 547 -22.46 -27.62 -42.53
CA PRO A 547 -22.10 -26.87 -41.33
C PRO A 547 -22.95 -27.19 -40.10
N ALA A 548 -24.21 -27.58 -40.30
CA ALA A 548 -25.10 -27.99 -39.22
C ALA A 548 -24.73 -29.35 -38.63
N ALA A 549 -24.39 -30.33 -39.48
CA ALA A 549 -24.01 -31.68 -39.04
C ALA A 549 -22.54 -31.80 -38.62
N LYS A 550 -21.70 -30.86 -39.04
CA LYS A 550 -20.27 -30.76 -38.74
C LYS A 550 -19.92 -29.32 -38.34
N PRO A 551 -20.38 -28.84 -37.17
CA PRO A 551 -20.09 -27.50 -36.70
C PRO A 551 -18.62 -27.38 -36.24
N GLY A 552 -18.14 -26.15 -36.08
CA GLY A 552 -16.82 -25.87 -35.50
C GLY A 552 -15.64 -25.96 -36.48
N GLY A 553 -15.91 -26.02 -37.78
CA GLY A 553 -14.86 -25.99 -38.80
C GLY A 553 -13.98 -24.74 -38.72
N SER A 554 -12.66 -24.92 -38.86
CA SER A 554 -11.71 -23.79 -38.84
C SER A 554 -11.67 -23.05 -40.18
N ASP A 555 -11.58 -21.73 -40.15
CA ASP A 555 -11.36 -20.93 -41.37
C ASP A 555 -9.86 -20.89 -41.70
N GLN A 556 -9.47 -21.52 -42.80
CA GLN A 556 -8.09 -21.57 -43.26
C GLN A 556 -7.93 -20.72 -44.52
N GLY A 557 -6.85 -19.93 -44.54
CA GLY A 557 -6.50 -19.09 -45.70
C GLY A 557 -7.52 -18.00 -46.03
N SER A 558 -8.48 -17.72 -45.13
CA SER A 558 -9.52 -16.71 -45.31
C SER A 558 -10.23 -16.79 -46.67
N GLY A 559 -10.56 -18.02 -47.09
CA GLY A 559 -11.22 -18.30 -48.36
C GLY A 559 -10.27 -18.60 -49.54
N GLU A 560 -8.95 -18.48 -49.41
CA GLU A 560 -7.97 -18.95 -50.40
C GLU A 560 -7.12 -20.08 -49.83
N LEU A 561 -7.29 -21.28 -50.38
CA LEU A 561 -6.60 -22.49 -49.93
C LEU A 561 -5.36 -22.82 -50.77
N GLY A 562 -5.16 -22.17 -51.91
CA GLY A 562 -4.00 -22.41 -52.77
C GLY A 562 -2.68 -22.11 -52.06
N GLY A 563 -1.73 -23.05 -52.12
CA GLY A 563 -0.44 -22.96 -51.44
C GLY A 563 -0.42 -23.50 -50.01
N LEU A 564 -1.57 -23.89 -49.44
CA LEU A 564 -1.63 -24.46 -48.10
C LEU A 564 -1.32 -25.96 -48.08
N THR A 565 -0.84 -26.42 -46.93
CA THR A 565 -0.80 -27.85 -46.57
C THR A 565 -1.70 -28.06 -45.36
N LEU A 566 -2.76 -28.86 -45.50
CA LEU A 566 -3.78 -29.05 -44.47
C LEU A 566 -3.84 -30.49 -43.97
N ALA A 567 -3.85 -30.65 -42.64
CA ALA A 567 -4.10 -31.93 -41.97
C ALA A 567 -5.60 -32.31 -42.06
N ALA A 568 -5.95 -33.50 -41.61
CA ALA A 568 -7.35 -33.95 -41.54
C ALA A 568 -8.19 -33.02 -40.66
N GLY A 569 -9.45 -32.78 -41.03
CA GLY A 569 -10.34 -31.93 -40.23
C GLY A 569 -11.55 -31.38 -40.98
N VAL A 570 -12.34 -30.60 -40.24
CA VAL A 570 -13.46 -29.81 -40.78
C VAL A 570 -13.00 -28.36 -40.94
N TYR A 571 -13.27 -27.81 -42.12
CA TYR A 571 -12.92 -26.47 -42.54
C TYR A 571 -14.17 -25.73 -42.99
N LYS A 572 -14.37 -24.51 -42.49
CA LYS A 572 -15.51 -23.68 -42.88
C LYS A 572 -15.02 -22.32 -43.32
N SER A 573 -15.39 -21.91 -44.53
CA SER A 573 -15.03 -20.59 -45.05
C SER A 573 -15.83 -19.52 -44.34
N ALA A 574 -15.15 -18.57 -43.68
CA ALA A 574 -15.82 -17.42 -43.09
C ALA A 574 -16.42 -16.49 -44.15
N SER A 575 -15.80 -16.44 -45.34
CA SER A 575 -16.31 -15.66 -46.49
C SER A 575 -17.47 -16.32 -47.23
N GLY A 576 -17.79 -17.58 -46.89
CA GLY A 576 -18.70 -18.43 -47.65
C GLY A 576 -18.10 -19.02 -48.94
N THR A 577 -16.90 -18.61 -49.37
CA THR A 577 -16.28 -19.07 -50.63
C THR A 577 -14.94 -19.77 -50.39
N TYR A 578 -14.58 -20.73 -51.23
CA TYR A 578 -13.23 -21.25 -51.33
C TYR A 578 -12.64 -21.05 -52.72
N LYS A 579 -11.40 -20.61 -52.75
CA LYS A 579 -10.58 -20.45 -53.95
C LYS A 579 -9.30 -21.27 -53.80
N ILE A 580 -8.88 -21.89 -54.90
CA ILE A 580 -7.57 -22.53 -55.05
C ILE A 580 -7.00 -21.92 -56.31
N THR A 581 -6.41 -20.73 -56.18
CA THR A 581 -5.93 -19.94 -57.33
C THR A 581 -4.48 -19.51 -57.18
N ASN A 582 -4.01 -19.32 -55.95
CA ASN A 582 -2.65 -18.85 -55.65
C ASN A 582 -1.57 -19.96 -55.58
N GLY A 583 -1.95 -21.21 -55.82
CA GLY A 583 -1.04 -22.36 -55.81
C GLY A 583 -1.81 -23.65 -55.63
N ASP A 584 -1.10 -24.78 -55.66
CA ASP A 584 -1.70 -26.09 -55.39
C ASP A 584 -2.05 -26.21 -53.89
N LEU A 585 -3.17 -26.87 -53.59
CA LEU A 585 -3.52 -27.27 -52.22
C LEU A 585 -2.96 -28.67 -51.95
N THR A 586 -2.33 -28.87 -50.81
CA THR A 586 -1.85 -30.19 -50.37
C THR A 586 -2.60 -30.66 -49.14
N LEU A 587 -3.14 -31.89 -49.17
CA LEU A 587 -3.80 -32.53 -48.04
C LEU A 587 -2.89 -33.65 -47.52
N SER A 588 -2.59 -33.61 -46.23
CA SER A 588 -1.61 -34.50 -45.59
C SER A 588 -2.23 -35.31 -44.47
N GLY A 589 -2.31 -36.63 -44.66
CA GLY A 589 -2.85 -37.53 -43.64
C GLY A 589 -2.87 -38.99 -44.09
N SER A 590 -3.42 -39.86 -43.25
CA SER A 590 -3.49 -41.30 -43.43
C SER A 590 -4.64 -41.74 -44.36
N ALA A 591 -4.70 -43.03 -44.68
CA ALA A 591 -5.78 -43.61 -45.48
C ALA A 591 -7.18 -43.57 -44.83
N THR A 592 -7.25 -43.32 -43.51
CA THR A 592 -8.51 -43.22 -42.75
C THR A 592 -8.89 -41.79 -42.42
N ASP A 593 -8.00 -40.84 -42.67
CA ASP A 593 -8.21 -39.43 -42.36
C ASP A 593 -9.24 -38.80 -43.29
N VAL A 594 -10.00 -37.82 -42.77
CA VAL A 594 -11.12 -37.18 -43.45
C VAL A 594 -10.94 -35.67 -43.51
N TRP A 595 -11.25 -35.10 -44.68
CA TRP A 595 -11.29 -33.65 -44.90
C TRP A 595 -12.69 -33.23 -45.33
N ILE A 596 -13.25 -32.24 -44.63
CA ILE A 596 -14.56 -31.66 -44.98
C ILE A 596 -14.36 -30.16 -45.17
N PHE A 597 -14.56 -29.67 -46.38
CA PHE A 597 -14.51 -28.25 -46.72
C PHE A 597 -15.93 -27.73 -46.94
N GLN A 598 -16.33 -26.75 -46.15
CA GLN A 598 -17.66 -26.14 -46.18
C GLN A 598 -17.59 -24.70 -46.71
N ALA A 599 -18.10 -24.50 -47.92
CA ALA A 599 -18.33 -23.20 -48.54
C ALA A 599 -19.83 -23.00 -48.73
N GLU A 600 -20.41 -21.95 -48.12
CA GLU A 600 -21.84 -21.65 -48.25
C GLU A 600 -22.23 -21.09 -49.63
N ALA A 601 -21.27 -20.58 -50.40
CA ALA A 601 -21.50 -20.01 -51.72
C ALA A 601 -20.78 -20.80 -52.81
N SER A 602 -19.46 -20.70 -52.95
CA SER A 602 -18.78 -21.26 -54.14
C SER A 602 -17.43 -21.89 -53.86
N LEU A 603 -17.04 -22.79 -54.76
CA LEU A 603 -15.69 -23.35 -54.87
C LEU A 603 -15.12 -23.00 -56.24
N THR A 604 -13.94 -22.39 -56.28
CA THR A 604 -13.21 -22.11 -57.53
C THR A 604 -11.83 -22.72 -57.48
N VAL A 605 -11.50 -23.59 -58.43
CA VAL A 605 -10.17 -24.18 -58.58
C VAL A 605 -9.58 -23.74 -59.90
N GLY A 606 -8.35 -23.21 -59.88
CA GLY A 606 -7.71 -22.63 -61.05
C GLY A 606 -8.23 -21.23 -61.39
N SER A 607 -7.57 -20.62 -62.37
CA SER A 607 -7.93 -19.32 -62.93
C SER A 607 -7.89 -19.39 -64.45
N PRO A 608 -8.38 -18.36 -65.16
CA PRO A 608 -8.22 -18.29 -66.62
C PRO A 608 -6.77 -18.34 -67.11
N ALA A 609 -5.80 -18.01 -66.24
CA ALA A 609 -4.38 -17.97 -66.59
C ALA A 609 -3.61 -19.23 -66.15
N ALA A 610 -4.12 -20.02 -65.22
CA ALA A 610 -3.41 -21.19 -64.71
C ALA A 610 -4.33 -22.23 -64.06
N THR A 611 -4.04 -23.50 -64.30
CA THR A 611 -4.69 -24.64 -63.62
C THR A 611 -4.11 -24.87 -62.23
N ARG A 612 -4.87 -25.57 -61.39
CA ARG A 612 -4.46 -25.90 -60.03
C ARG A 612 -4.77 -27.35 -59.67
N ASN A 613 -4.01 -27.84 -58.70
CA ASN A 613 -4.11 -29.20 -58.20
C ASN A 613 -4.50 -29.24 -56.72
N VAL A 614 -5.30 -30.24 -56.35
CA VAL A 614 -5.48 -30.71 -54.97
C VAL A 614 -4.72 -32.02 -54.82
N LYS A 615 -3.57 -31.97 -54.14
CA LYS A 615 -2.63 -33.07 -53.97
C LYS A 615 -2.89 -33.81 -52.66
N LEU A 616 -2.71 -35.12 -52.67
CA LEU A 616 -2.73 -35.97 -51.48
C LEU A 616 -1.32 -36.47 -51.18
N ILE A 617 -0.93 -36.41 -49.90
CA ILE A 617 0.32 -37.01 -49.40
C ILE A 617 0.03 -37.80 -48.11
N GLY A 618 0.96 -38.68 -47.71
CA GLY A 618 0.85 -39.42 -46.43
C GLY A 618 -0.05 -40.65 -46.46
N GLY A 619 -0.60 -41.02 -47.62
CA GLY A 619 -1.53 -42.15 -47.77
C GLY A 619 -3.00 -41.75 -47.80
N ALA A 620 -3.31 -40.45 -47.71
CA ALA A 620 -4.65 -39.90 -47.85
C ALA A 620 -5.34 -40.40 -49.13
N LEU A 621 -6.64 -40.66 -49.04
CA LEU A 621 -7.46 -41.18 -50.14
C LEU A 621 -8.51 -40.16 -50.58
N ALA A 622 -8.69 -40.02 -51.89
CA ALA A 622 -9.65 -39.10 -52.49
C ALA A 622 -11.09 -39.32 -51.99
N LYS A 623 -11.44 -40.56 -51.65
CA LYS A 623 -12.78 -40.92 -51.15
C LYS A 623 -13.13 -40.26 -49.81
N ASN A 624 -12.12 -39.84 -49.03
CA ASN A 624 -12.30 -39.21 -47.72
C ASN A 624 -12.23 -37.67 -47.77
N VAL A 625 -12.17 -37.08 -48.97
CA VAL A 625 -12.16 -35.62 -49.15
C VAL A 625 -13.53 -35.18 -49.64
N TYR A 626 -14.16 -34.27 -48.92
CA TYR A 626 -15.53 -33.81 -49.19
C TYR A 626 -15.57 -32.28 -49.32
N TRP A 627 -16.22 -31.81 -50.38
CA TRP A 627 -16.47 -30.40 -50.64
C TRP A 627 -17.97 -30.16 -50.60
N TYR A 628 -18.44 -29.48 -49.56
CA TYR A 628 -19.80 -28.94 -49.44
C TYR A 628 -19.81 -27.53 -50.03
N VAL A 629 -20.60 -27.33 -51.09
CA VAL A 629 -20.65 -26.07 -51.84
C VAL A 629 -22.08 -25.59 -52.01
N GLY A 630 -22.52 -24.64 -51.18
CA GLY A 630 -23.91 -24.15 -51.09
C GLY A 630 -24.52 -23.55 -52.37
N SER A 631 -23.73 -23.26 -53.39
CA SER A 631 -24.20 -22.92 -54.72
C SER A 631 -23.37 -23.66 -55.78
N ALA A 632 -22.49 -22.98 -56.54
CA ALA A 632 -21.79 -23.58 -57.68
C ALA A 632 -20.29 -23.82 -57.46
N ALA A 633 -19.78 -24.90 -58.06
CA ALA A 633 -18.35 -25.20 -58.14
C ALA A 633 -17.80 -25.04 -59.57
N VAL A 634 -16.69 -24.33 -59.72
CA VAL A 634 -15.99 -24.13 -61.00
C VAL A 634 -14.57 -24.68 -60.89
N ILE A 635 -14.28 -25.72 -61.66
CA ILE A 635 -13.05 -26.51 -61.56
C ILE A 635 -12.24 -26.36 -62.85
N ASN A 636 -11.06 -25.75 -62.72
CA ASN A 636 -10.08 -25.52 -63.77
C ASN A 636 -10.73 -25.09 -65.09
N TYR A 637 -11.45 -23.97 -65.07
CA TYR A 637 -12.22 -23.49 -66.22
C TYR A 637 -11.37 -23.33 -67.50
N ALA A 638 -10.08 -23.01 -67.38
CA ALA A 638 -9.15 -22.94 -68.51
C ALA A 638 -8.80 -24.33 -69.14
N GLY A 639 -9.16 -25.44 -68.48
CA GLY A 639 -8.80 -26.80 -68.86
C GLY A 639 -7.46 -27.26 -68.27
N GLY A 640 -7.36 -28.54 -67.87
CA GLY A 640 -6.18 -29.15 -67.27
C GLY A 640 -6.19 -29.18 -65.74
N GLY A 641 -5.11 -29.68 -65.13
CA GLY A 641 -4.96 -29.77 -63.66
C GLY A 641 -5.77 -30.92 -63.03
N ILE A 642 -5.55 -31.15 -61.72
CA ILE A 642 -6.08 -32.30 -60.98
C ILE A 642 -6.87 -31.85 -59.75
N MET A 643 -8.18 -32.04 -59.78
CA MET A 643 -9.05 -31.90 -58.61
C MET A 643 -9.21 -33.22 -57.86
N THR A 644 -9.28 -33.17 -56.53
CA THR A 644 -9.41 -34.35 -55.68
C THR A 644 -10.54 -34.17 -54.66
N GLY A 645 -11.37 -35.20 -54.54
CA GLY A 645 -12.44 -35.28 -53.56
C GLY A 645 -13.85 -35.28 -54.17
N ASN A 646 -14.83 -35.58 -53.33
CA ASN A 646 -16.23 -35.61 -53.70
C ASN A 646 -16.79 -34.18 -53.58
N ILE A 647 -17.12 -33.58 -54.73
CA ILE A 647 -17.78 -32.28 -54.80
C ILE A 647 -19.27 -32.54 -54.80
N ILE A 648 -19.94 -31.99 -53.80
CA ILE A 648 -21.39 -31.92 -53.76
C ILE A 648 -21.72 -30.43 -53.72
N ALA A 649 -22.49 -29.99 -54.71
CA ALA A 649 -22.88 -28.61 -54.92
C ALA A 649 -24.40 -28.52 -55.07
N GLU A 650 -25.01 -27.41 -54.65
CA GLU A 650 -26.46 -27.24 -54.79
C GLU A 650 -26.83 -26.80 -56.22
N ASP A 651 -26.12 -25.81 -56.75
CA ASP A 651 -26.47 -25.07 -57.97
C ASP A 651 -25.50 -25.29 -59.15
N GLY A 652 -24.81 -26.43 -59.17
CA GLY A 652 -24.09 -26.88 -60.37
C GLY A 652 -22.60 -27.05 -60.19
N VAL A 653 -22.02 -27.82 -61.12
CA VAL A 653 -20.59 -28.03 -61.22
C VAL A 653 -20.15 -27.83 -62.66
N THR A 654 -19.14 -27.00 -62.86
CA THR A 654 -18.53 -26.74 -64.18
C THR A 654 -17.08 -27.20 -64.15
N LEU A 655 -16.72 -28.13 -65.04
CA LEU A 655 -15.34 -28.60 -65.21
C LEU A 655 -14.85 -28.25 -66.61
N SER A 656 -13.81 -27.42 -66.68
CA SER A 656 -13.35 -26.81 -67.94
C SER A 656 -14.43 -25.98 -68.65
N SER A 657 -14.04 -25.32 -69.73
CA SER A 657 -14.91 -24.41 -70.48
C SER A 657 -15.10 -24.87 -71.93
N PRO A 658 -16.17 -24.42 -72.60
CA PRO A 658 -16.39 -24.66 -74.03
C PRO A 658 -15.19 -24.27 -74.92
N GLY A 659 -14.44 -23.23 -74.52
CA GLY A 659 -13.24 -22.78 -75.23
C GLY A 659 -12.11 -23.81 -75.25
N SER A 660 -12.15 -24.81 -74.38
CA SER A 660 -11.17 -25.90 -74.29
C SER A 660 -11.59 -27.14 -75.11
N SER A 661 -12.64 -27.07 -75.93
CA SER A 661 -13.15 -28.20 -76.73
C SER A 661 -12.13 -28.77 -77.72
N THR A 662 -11.13 -27.99 -78.13
CA THR A 662 -10.06 -28.38 -79.08
C THR A 662 -8.77 -28.87 -78.43
N THR A 663 -8.71 -28.98 -77.10
CA THR A 663 -7.50 -29.42 -76.39
C THR A 663 -7.12 -30.85 -76.76
N LEU A 664 -5.83 -31.10 -76.98
CA LEU A 664 -5.28 -32.43 -77.28
C LEU A 664 -5.43 -33.39 -76.09
N PRO A 665 -5.51 -34.71 -76.35
CA PRO A 665 -5.40 -35.71 -75.29
C PRO A 665 -4.18 -35.48 -74.39
N GLY A 666 -4.36 -35.57 -73.07
CA GLY A 666 -3.34 -35.27 -72.06
C GLY A 666 -3.45 -33.86 -71.45
N GLN A 667 -4.38 -33.02 -71.90
CA GLN A 667 -4.67 -31.70 -71.33
C GLN A 667 -6.05 -31.63 -70.66
N GLU A 668 -6.67 -32.77 -70.40
CA GLU A 668 -7.97 -32.87 -69.76
C GLU A 668 -7.94 -32.36 -68.31
N THR A 669 -9.05 -31.79 -67.87
CA THR A 669 -9.27 -31.57 -66.43
C THR A 669 -9.52 -32.93 -65.78
N VAL A 670 -8.74 -33.30 -64.77
CA VAL A 670 -8.90 -34.57 -64.06
C VAL A 670 -9.58 -34.34 -62.72
N LEU A 671 -10.61 -35.12 -62.41
CA LEU A 671 -11.24 -35.20 -61.10
C LEU A 671 -11.10 -36.62 -60.55
N ASN A 672 -10.32 -36.77 -59.47
CA ASN A 672 -10.29 -37.98 -58.66
C ASN A 672 -11.33 -37.86 -57.55
N GLY A 673 -12.56 -38.26 -57.85
CA GLY A 673 -13.71 -37.96 -56.99
C GLY A 673 -15.04 -38.00 -57.73
N ARG A 674 -15.96 -37.12 -57.32
CA ARG A 674 -17.33 -37.02 -57.86
C ARG A 674 -17.70 -35.56 -58.09
N ALA A 675 -18.48 -35.29 -59.13
CA ALA A 675 -19.05 -33.97 -59.44
C ALA A 675 -20.57 -34.05 -59.36
N ILE A 676 -21.12 -33.74 -58.18
CA ILE A 676 -22.54 -33.89 -57.87
C ILE A 676 -23.16 -32.51 -57.75
N SER A 677 -24.18 -32.24 -58.55
CA SER A 677 -25.08 -31.11 -58.41
C SER A 677 -26.45 -31.62 -57.97
N LEU A 678 -26.98 -31.08 -56.88
CA LEU A 678 -28.25 -31.53 -56.30
C LEU A 678 -29.46 -30.98 -57.05
N ILE A 679 -29.36 -29.78 -57.63
CA ILE A 679 -30.46 -29.09 -58.30
C ILE A 679 -30.09 -28.79 -59.75
N ALA A 680 -29.01 -28.03 -59.98
CA ALA A 680 -28.67 -27.56 -61.33
C ALA A 680 -27.84 -28.57 -62.13
N SER A 681 -27.35 -28.15 -63.31
CA SER A 681 -26.65 -29.02 -64.25
C SER A 681 -25.19 -29.22 -63.87
N VAL A 682 -24.60 -30.29 -64.41
CA VAL A 682 -23.15 -30.43 -64.48
C VAL A 682 -22.71 -30.21 -65.92
N THR A 683 -21.74 -29.32 -66.11
CA THR A 683 -21.17 -29.03 -67.44
C THR A 683 -19.70 -29.41 -67.48
N MET A 684 -19.29 -30.07 -68.55
CA MET A 684 -17.93 -30.59 -68.69
C MET A 684 -17.41 -30.45 -70.11
N VAL A 685 -16.12 -30.22 -70.23
CA VAL A 685 -15.41 -30.25 -71.52
C VAL A 685 -14.08 -30.96 -71.30
N ASN A 686 -13.79 -31.96 -72.14
CA ASN A 686 -12.53 -32.73 -72.11
C ASN A 686 -12.09 -33.05 -70.67
N THR A 687 -12.96 -33.74 -69.92
CA THR A 687 -12.79 -33.99 -68.48
C THR A 687 -12.71 -35.49 -68.19
N ILE A 688 -11.73 -35.89 -67.38
CA ILE A 688 -11.59 -37.27 -66.90
C ILE A 688 -12.06 -37.33 -65.45
N ILE A 689 -13.08 -38.14 -65.18
CA ILE A 689 -13.57 -38.39 -63.82
C ILE A 689 -13.22 -39.82 -63.43
N ASN A 690 -12.42 -39.96 -62.38
CA ASN A 690 -12.06 -41.25 -61.79
C ASN A 690 -12.82 -41.40 -60.47
N VAL A 691 -13.88 -42.21 -60.48
CA VAL A 691 -14.70 -42.43 -59.28
C VAL A 691 -13.94 -43.34 -58.30
N PRO A 692 -13.74 -42.90 -57.04
CA PRO A 692 -13.07 -43.72 -56.04
C PRO A 692 -13.87 -44.97 -55.67
N ALA A 693 -13.20 -46.11 -55.49
CA ALA A 693 -13.81 -47.30 -54.91
C ALA A 693 -14.29 -47.00 -53.48
N ASN A 694 -15.53 -47.41 -53.18
CA ASN A 694 -16.14 -47.24 -51.86
C ASN A 694 -15.39 -48.04 -50.79
#